data_AF-A0A1I4EPS8-F1
#
_entry.id   AF-A0A1I4EPS8-F1
#
_cell.length_a   1.000
_cell.length_b   1.000
_cell.length_c   1.000
_cell.angle_alpha   90.00
_cell.angle_beta   90.00
_cell.angle_gamma   90.00
#
_symmetry.space_group_name_H-M   'P 1'
#
loop_
_entity.id
_entity.type
_entity.pdbx_description
1 polymer ?
#
loop_
_entity_poly.entity_id
_entity_poly.type
_entity_poly.pdbx_seq_one_letter_code
_entity_poly.pdbx_strand_id
1 'polypeptide(L)'
;MLWLVPLGFAALLCVLLLFDLTDERVRLAVTRVGLSLFGDYVGTANGAERQKRRMQAAHIGITHRVYASRTLVYSTIFGIVGSILGVYLSAGFLSVLAISSEEIQNALPGVFGFLGNLASISSLGGLELFVLLFFASSTVGTSLAFGAYRARWVYLDQLAVARASAIEVTLPRTVAFVYALSRSGMSFPSVLETLVDNRSVYGASADEIGVAVRNMNTFGTDILTALQQLGRRTPSDGMEEFAENLASVLSSGRNLSEFLREQYERYQEEAQSQQEQYLELLATFAEVYVTVLVAGPLFFITILVVIGLVLQDTLGFIRFISYVAIPLASAGFVVYIDSLTQSMETGGDDSPFEEQTTAESHNYVADGGATQTDAHDVNRQRLRTYDRLRPLRRWLDDPWGMAFAHPARSLVLTVPLGLLWLMLRTDWPTQLPSVANVDLVAGIDRIDEPLVQVTILVLSVFALAYEVRKRRLRAMEAAIPDFLDRMASINEAGVTVVQSIRRVSQSDLGALTPEVQRTWRDIEWGADVSTALNRMGRRTSSPTVTRAVTLITNAMRATDDIAPILRIAADEAQSSRRLRRERRTEMITYLMVIYISFFVFLGIIAALSVSSLPAIEATQTVGQGSTDAISGTTGVFSGIGDVDTDAYRLLFFHTTAIQAVCSGLIAGQLGEGSLSDGAKHAAILLLVAYATSLVI
;
A
#
# COMPACT_ATOMS: atom_id res chain seq x y z
N MET A 1 -9.78 5.93 -44.06
CA MET A 1 -10.39 6.24 -42.74
C MET A 1 -11.44 5.23 -42.25
N LEU A 2 -12.15 4.50 -43.13
CA LEU A 2 -13.17 3.50 -42.72
C LEU A 2 -12.64 2.37 -41.81
N TRP A 3 -11.36 1.99 -41.97
CA TRP A 3 -10.70 0.98 -41.13
C TRP A 3 -10.56 1.37 -39.65
N LEU A 4 -10.78 2.62 -39.24
CA LEU A 4 -10.71 3.05 -37.83
C LEU A 4 -12.06 2.99 -37.10
N VAL A 5 -13.17 2.80 -37.82
CA VAL A 5 -14.53 2.79 -37.23
C VAL A 5 -14.72 1.68 -36.18
N PRO A 6 -14.30 0.42 -36.42
CA PRO A 6 -14.39 -0.63 -35.40
C PRO A 6 -13.55 -0.32 -34.16
N LEU A 7 -12.36 0.27 -34.33
CA LEU A 7 -11.50 0.67 -33.22
C LEU A 7 -12.13 1.82 -32.40
N GLY A 8 -12.77 2.79 -33.07
CA GLY A 8 -13.56 3.83 -32.40
C GLY A 8 -14.76 3.26 -31.62
N PHE A 9 -15.43 2.23 -32.14
CA PHE A 9 -16.50 1.54 -31.42
C PHE A 9 -15.99 0.77 -30.20
N ALA A 10 -14.86 0.07 -30.32
CA ALA A 10 -14.21 -0.59 -29.19
C ALA A 10 -13.78 0.42 -28.10
N ALA A 11 -13.23 1.56 -28.50
CA ALA A 11 -12.89 2.64 -27.59
C ALA A 11 -14.12 3.20 -26.87
N LEU A 12 -15.24 3.39 -27.58
CA LEU A 12 -16.51 3.83 -26.98
C LEU A 12 -17.03 2.81 -25.96
N LEU A 13 -16.94 1.51 -26.23
CA LEU A 13 -17.30 0.47 -25.28
C LEU A 13 -16.42 0.50 -24.03
N CYS A 14 -15.10 0.68 -24.18
CA CYS A 14 -14.19 0.86 -23.04
C CYS A 14 -14.53 2.11 -22.22
N VAL A 15 -14.86 3.22 -22.89
CA VAL A 15 -15.29 4.47 -22.23
C VAL A 15 -16.61 4.25 -21.46
N LEU A 16 -17.55 3.48 -22.00
CA LEU A 16 -18.78 3.12 -21.30
C LEU A 16 -18.49 2.32 -20.01
N LEU A 17 -17.52 1.40 -20.04
CA LEU A 17 -17.07 0.68 -18.84
C LEU A 17 -16.45 1.61 -17.79
N LEU A 18 -15.66 2.60 -18.22
CA LEU A 18 -15.09 3.62 -17.31
C LEU A 18 -16.19 4.50 -16.69
N PHE A 19 -17.21 4.86 -17.46
CA PHE A 19 -18.36 5.61 -16.94
C PHE A 19 -19.21 4.82 -15.95
N ASP A 20 -19.33 3.50 -16.11
CA ASP A 20 -20.02 2.64 -15.13
C ASP A 20 -19.34 2.64 -13.75
N LEU A 21 -18.03 2.90 -13.68
CA LEU A 21 -17.28 3.02 -12.43
C LEU A 21 -17.50 4.38 -11.73
N THR A 22 -17.83 5.43 -12.48
CA THR A 22 -17.85 6.81 -11.97
C THR A 22 -19.26 7.38 -11.84
N ASP A 23 -20.19 7.04 -12.74
CA ASP A 23 -21.56 7.56 -12.80
C ASP A 23 -22.61 6.51 -12.40
N GLU A 24 -23.40 6.85 -11.39
CA GLU A 24 -24.49 6.00 -10.89
C GLU A 24 -25.60 5.75 -11.93
N ARG A 25 -25.88 6.72 -12.81
CA ARG A 25 -26.92 6.57 -13.84
C ARG A 25 -26.53 5.52 -14.86
N VAL A 26 -25.28 5.55 -15.32
CA VAL A 26 -24.72 4.57 -16.24
C VAL A 26 -24.70 3.19 -15.58
N ARG A 27 -24.28 3.12 -14.31
CA ARG A 27 -24.31 1.90 -13.50
C ARG A 27 -25.69 1.26 -13.40
N LEU A 28 -26.73 2.05 -13.18
CA LEU A 28 -28.12 1.56 -13.14
C LEU A 28 -28.59 1.10 -14.53
N ALA A 29 -28.22 1.80 -15.60
CA ALA A 29 -28.54 1.41 -16.96
C ALA A 29 -27.90 0.05 -17.32
N VAL A 30 -26.60 -0.12 -17.05
CA VAL A 30 -25.87 -1.39 -17.25
C VAL A 30 -26.51 -2.51 -16.42
N THR A 31 -26.90 -2.23 -15.18
CA THR A 31 -27.58 -3.21 -14.32
C THR A 31 -28.92 -3.65 -14.91
N ARG A 32 -29.72 -2.71 -15.42
CA ARG A 32 -31.00 -3.02 -16.06
C ARG A 32 -30.82 -3.87 -17.31
N VAL A 33 -29.87 -3.49 -18.18
CA VAL A 33 -29.52 -4.26 -19.39
C VAL A 33 -29.07 -5.67 -19.00
N GLY A 34 -28.17 -5.80 -18.02
CA GLY A 34 -27.69 -7.09 -17.55
C GLY A 34 -28.80 -7.98 -17.00
N LEU A 35 -29.70 -7.44 -16.16
CA LEU A 35 -30.83 -8.20 -15.65
C LEU A 35 -31.80 -8.62 -16.75
N SER A 36 -32.03 -7.78 -17.77
CA SER A 36 -32.90 -8.12 -18.90
C SER A 36 -32.32 -9.21 -19.81
N LEU A 37 -31.00 -9.22 -20.02
CA LEU A 37 -30.32 -10.16 -20.92
C LEU A 37 -29.98 -11.49 -20.23
N PHE A 38 -29.51 -11.43 -18.98
CA PHE A 38 -28.91 -12.57 -18.28
C PHE A 38 -29.57 -12.93 -16.96
N GLY A 39 -30.56 -12.16 -16.50
CA GLY A 39 -31.14 -12.31 -15.17
C GLY A 39 -31.80 -13.67 -14.93
N ASP A 40 -32.41 -14.26 -15.96
CA ASP A 40 -33.07 -15.57 -15.86
C ASP A 40 -32.05 -16.72 -15.89
N TYR A 41 -31.04 -16.62 -16.77
CA TYR A 41 -29.94 -17.59 -16.85
C TYR A 41 -29.19 -17.73 -15.53
N VAL A 42 -28.88 -16.60 -14.88
CA VAL A 42 -28.17 -16.56 -13.59
C VAL A 42 -29.03 -17.12 -12.46
N GLY A 43 -30.35 -16.91 -12.51
CA GLY A 43 -31.28 -17.38 -11.49
C GLY A 43 -31.40 -18.91 -11.42
N THR A 44 -31.23 -19.59 -12.56
CA THR A 44 -31.32 -21.06 -12.67
C THR A 44 -29.95 -21.75 -12.70
N ALA A 45 -28.85 -21.01 -12.66
CA ALA A 45 -27.51 -21.56 -12.81
C ALA A 45 -27.08 -22.42 -11.59
N ASN A 46 -26.58 -23.62 -11.87
CA ASN A 46 -25.96 -24.48 -10.88
C ASN A 46 -24.72 -23.79 -10.27
N GLY A 47 -24.63 -23.75 -8.94
CA GLY A 47 -23.52 -23.10 -8.22
C GLY A 47 -23.81 -21.68 -7.71
N ALA A 48 -25.03 -21.17 -7.86
CA ALA A 48 -25.47 -19.89 -7.29
C ALA A 48 -25.21 -19.81 -5.77
N GLU A 49 -25.35 -20.92 -5.04
CA GLU A 49 -25.11 -20.96 -3.60
C GLU A 49 -23.64 -20.72 -3.24
N ARG A 50 -22.71 -21.32 -4.00
CA ARG A 50 -21.26 -21.08 -3.83
C ARG A 50 -20.92 -19.62 -4.10
N GLN A 51 -21.52 -19.03 -5.13
CA GLN A 51 -21.32 -17.63 -5.48
C GLN A 51 -21.91 -16.68 -4.44
N LYS A 52 -23.10 -16.98 -3.89
CA LYS A 52 -23.69 -16.23 -2.79
C LYS A 52 -22.81 -16.26 -1.55
N ARG A 53 -22.26 -17.42 -1.17
CA ARG A 53 -21.33 -17.53 -0.04
C ARG A 53 -20.11 -16.65 -0.23
N ARG A 54 -19.48 -16.65 -1.42
CA ARG A 54 -18.36 -15.75 -1.76
C ARG A 54 -18.73 -14.27 -1.61
N MET A 55 -19.93 -13.89 -2.07
CA MET A 55 -20.40 -12.50 -1.94
C MET A 55 -20.69 -12.12 -0.49
N GLN A 56 -21.22 -13.04 0.32
CA GLN A 56 -21.48 -12.83 1.74
C GLN A 56 -20.18 -12.67 2.53
N ALA A 57 -19.18 -13.52 2.25
CA ALA A 57 -17.82 -13.46 2.77
C ALA A 57 -17.17 -12.10 2.46
N ALA A 58 -17.27 -11.64 1.21
CA ALA A 58 -16.77 -10.33 0.76
C ALA A 58 -17.67 -9.12 1.16
N HIS A 59 -18.73 -9.32 1.95
CA HIS A 59 -19.67 -8.29 2.40
C HIS A 59 -20.30 -7.42 1.31
N ILE A 60 -20.60 -8.02 0.15
CA ILE A 60 -21.15 -7.27 -0.97
C ILE A 60 -22.62 -6.94 -0.73
N GLY A 61 -22.95 -5.65 -0.67
CA GLY A 61 -24.31 -5.13 -0.44
C GLY A 61 -25.29 -5.26 -1.61
N ILE A 62 -24.97 -6.03 -2.64
CA ILE A 62 -25.84 -6.27 -3.81
C ILE A 62 -26.18 -7.74 -3.96
N THR A 63 -27.34 -8.02 -4.57
CA THR A 63 -27.82 -9.38 -4.73
C THR A 63 -26.99 -10.16 -5.77
N HIS A 64 -26.90 -11.47 -5.57
CA HIS A 64 -26.20 -12.38 -6.49
C HIS A 64 -26.66 -12.22 -7.94
N ARG A 65 -27.98 -12.12 -8.16
CA ARG A 65 -28.57 -11.92 -9.49
C ARG A 65 -28.03 -10.67 -10.18
N VAL A 66 -27.89 -9.56 -9.45
CA VAL A 66 -27.37 -8.30 -9.99
C VAL A 66 -25.88 -8.42 -10.32
N TYR A 67 -25.08 -8.96 -9.40
CA TYR A 67 -23.62 -9.05 -9.60
C TYR A 67 -23.27 -9.95 -10.78
N ALA A 68 -23.81 -11.18 -10.80
CA ALA A 68 -23.50 -12.16 -11.83
C ALA A 68 -24.01 -11.73 -13.22
N SER A 69 -25.17 -11.09 -13.30
CA SER A 69 -25.68 -10.54 -14.57
C SER A 69 -24.79 -9.43 -15.11
N ARG A 70 -24.31 -8.52 -14.25
CA ARG A 70 -23.34 -7.48 -14.66
C ARG A 70 -22.00 -8.08 -15.10
N THR A 71 -21.53 -9.12 -14.41
CA THR A 71 -20.29 -9.84 -14.78
C THR A 71 -20.38 -10.41 -16.20
N LEU A 72 -21.52 -10.97 -16.60
CA LEU A 72 -21.74 -11.46 -17.97
C LEU A 72 -21.80 -10.33 -19.01
N VAL A 73 -22.39 -9.18 -18.67
CA VAL A 73 -22.33 -7.98 -19.54
C VAL A 73 -20.89 -7.55 -19.76
N TYR A 74 -20.08 -7.43 -18.71
CA TYR A 74 -18.67 -7.06 -18.86
C TYR A 74 -17.89 -8.07 -19.67
N SER A 75 -18.05 -9.37 -19.38
CA SER A 75 -17.41 -10.44 -20.15
C SER A 75 -17.77 -10.36 -21.64
N THR A 76 -19.03 -10.06 -21.95
CA THR A 76 -19.50 -9.88 -23.33
C THR A 76 -18.87 -8.65 -24.00
N ILE A 77 -18.81 -7.51 -23.30
CA ILE A 77 -18.19 -6.28 -23.81
C ILE A 77 -16.69 -6.50 -24.06
N PHE A 78 -15.97 -7.11 -23.11
CA PHE A 78 -14.55 -7.46 -23.27
C PHE A 78 -14.34 -8.48 -24.40
N GLY A 79 -15.27 -9.40 -24.61
CA GLY A 79 -15.26 -10.31 -25.76
C GLY A 79 -15.34 -9.56 -27.09
N ILE A 80 -16.29 -8.63 -27.22
CA ILE A 80 -16.46 -7.81 -28.43
C ILE A 80 -15.22 -6.93 -28.67
N VAL A 81 -14.75 -6.22 -27.64
CA VAL A 81 -13.54 -5.37 -27.72
C VAL A 81 -12.32 -6.22 -28.08
N GLY A 82 -12.17 -7.38 -27.44
CA GLY A 82 -11.07 -8.31 -27.70
C GLY A 82 -11.09 -8.87 -29.11
N SER A 83 -12.26 -9.21 -29.64
CA SER A 83 -12.39 -9.66 -31.02
C SER A 83 -12.00 -8.55 -32.01
N ILE A 84 -12.43 -7.31 -31.78
CA ILE A 84 -12.03 -6.17 -32.61
C ILE A 84 -10.52 -5.95 -32.55
N LEU A 85 -9.94 -5.88 -31.34
CA LEU A 85 -8.50 -5.69 -31.14
C LEU A 85 -7.68 -6.85 -31.74
N GLY A 86 -8.16 -8.09 -31.63
CA GLY A 86 -7.51 -9.27 -32.20
C GLY A 86 -7.32 -9.14 -33.72
N VAL A 87 -8.30 -8.59 -34.45
CA VAL A 87 -8.16 -8.33 -35.89
C VAL A 87 -7.03 -7.33 -36.17
N TYR A 88 -6.94 -6.22 -35.41
CA TYR A 88 -5.90 -5.21 -35.62
C TYR A 88 -4.52 -5.66 -35.16
N LEU A 89 -4.42 -6.35 -34.02
CA LEU A 89 -3.17 -6.90 -33.52
C LEU A 89 -2.61 -7.94 -34.48
N SER A 90 -3.45 -8.84 -34.99
CA SER A 90 -3.02 -9.79 -36.01
C SER A 90 -2.64 -9.09 -37.30
N ALA A 91 -3.42 -8.14 -37.81
CA ALA A 91 -3.05 -7.39 -39.01
C ALA A 91 -1.74 -6.60 -38.85
N GLY A 92 -1.51 -5.97 -37.68
CA GLY A 92 -0.28 -5.27 -37.34
C GLY A 92 0.91 -6.21 -37.22
N PHE A 93 0.74 -7.34 -36.53
CA PHE A 93 1.76 -8.38 -36.43
C PHE A 93 2.14 -8.93 -37.81
N LEU A 94 1.17 -9.19 -38.69
CA LEU A 94 1.41 -9.59 -40.07
C LEU A 94 2.17 -8.52 -40.86
N SER A 95 1.92 -7.23 -40.61
CA SER A 95 2.67 -6.14 -41.27
C SER A 95 4.11 -6.02 -40.80
N VAL A 96 4.40 -6.34 -39.53
CA VAL A 96 5.76 -6.34 -38.97
C VAL A 96 6.53 -7.59 -39.41
N LEU A 97 5.85 -8.73 -39.56
CA LEU A 97 6.41 -9.98 -40.09
C LEU A 97 6.55 -10.00 -41.61
N ALA A 98 6.00 -9.02 -42.33
CA ALA A 98 6.18 -8.86 -43.77
C ALA A 98 7.60 -8.36 -44.10
N ILE A 99 8.61 -8.99 -43.52
CA ILE A 99 10.00 -8.91 -43.96
C ILE A 99 10.07 -9.70 -45.28
N SER A 100 10.80 -9.18 -46.27
CA SER A 100 10.94 -9.86 -47.55
C SER A 100 11.52 -11.27 -47.32
N SER A 101 10.88 -12.30 -47.88
CA SER A 101 11.34 -13.68 -47.76
C SER A 101 12.76 -13.88 -48.33
N GLU A 102 13.19 -12.99 -49.22
CA GLU A 102 14.53 -12.95 -49.80
C GLU A 102 15.61 -12.47 -48.81
N GLU A 103 15.35 -11.50 -47.94
CA GLU A 103 16.33 -11.02 -46.94
C GLU A 103 16.57 -12.06 -45.82
N ILE A 104 15.52 -12.75 -45.38
CA ILE A 104 15.61 -13.76 -44.31
C ILE A 104 16.29 -15.04 -44.79
N GLN A 105 16.03 -15.48 -46.03
CA GLN A 105 16.70 -16.66 -46.60
C GLN A 105 18.19 -16.43 -46.87
N ASN A 106 18.60 -15.18 -47.12
CA ASN A 106 20.00 -14.81 -47.32
C ASN A 106 20.77 -14.61 -46.01
N ALA A 107 20.09 -14.29 -44.91
CA ALA A 107 20.73 -14.00 -43.60
C ALA A 107 20.77 -15.21 -42.63
N LEU A 108 19.91 -16.22 -42.80
CA LEU A 108 19.84 -17.37 -41.88
C LEU A 108 20.59 -18.61 -42.41
N PRO A 109 21.44 -19.27 -41.58
CA PRO A 109 21.99 -20.59 -41.89
C PRO A 109 20.88 -21.61 -42.15
N GLY A 110 21.05 -22.51 -43.12
CA GLY A 110 19.99 -23.41 -43.64
C GLY A 110 19.23 -24.26 -42.61
N VAL A 111 19.75 -24.42 -41.39
CA VAL A 111 19.07 -25.08 -40.27
C VAL A 111 17.81 -24.33 -39.80
N PHE A 112 17.77 -23.00 -39.95
CA PHE A 112 16.64 -22.14 -39.58
C PHE A 112 15.71 -21.82 -40.76
N GLY A 113 15.86 -22.48 -41.92
CA GLY A 113 15.06 -22.24 -43.12
C GLY A 113 13.54 -22.44 -42.92
N PHE A 114 13.13 -23.20 -41.90
CA PHE A 114 11.71 -23.32 -41.53
C PHE A 114 11.08 -21.98 -41.10
N LEU A 115 11.87 -21.04 -40.55
CA LEU A 115 11.43 -19.68 -40.23
C LEU A 115 11.17 -18.85 -41.50
N GLY A 116 11.91 -19.11 -42.58
CA GLY A 116 11.69 -18.50 -43.89
C GLY A 116 10.35 -18.92 -44.52
N ASN A 117 9.91 -20.16 -44.31
CA ASN A 117 8.55 -20.60 -44.69
C ASN A 117 7.48 -19.90 -43.84
N LEU A 118 7.77 -19.59 -42.58
CA LEU A 118 6.91 -18.76 -41.73
C LEU A 118 6.81 -17.30 -42.21
N ALA A 119 7.79 -16.80 -42.97
CA ALA A 119 7.77 -15.45 -43.55
C ALA A 119 6.96 -15.36 -44.88
N SER A 120 6.50 -16.49 -45.44
CA SER A 120 5.66 -16.53 -46.65
C SER A 120 4.21 -16.07 -46.44
N ILE A 121 3.88 -15.56 -45.25
CA ILE A 121 2.54 -15.09 -44.86
C ILE A 121 2.03 -13.95 -45.76
N SER A 122 2.91 -13.22 -46.44
CA SER A 122 2.56 -12.19 -47.42
C SER A 122 1.90 -12.73 -48.72
N SER A 123 1.90 -14.05 -48.93
CA SER A 123 1.32 -14.71 -50.11
C SER A 123 -0.07 -15.35 -49.88
N LEU A 124 -0.63 -15.21 -48.67
CA LEU A 124 -1.92 -15.82 -48.31
C LEU A 124 -3.07 -15.29 -49.17
N GLY A 125 -3.93 -16.20 -49.64
CA GLY A 125 -5.15 -15.83 -50.35
C GLY A 125 -6.14 -15.10 -49.43
N GLY A 126 -7.09 -14.36 -50.01
CA GLY A 126 -8.07 -13.59 -49.23
C GLY A 126 -8.92 -14.44 -48.27
N LEU A 127 -9.20 -15.70 -48.62
CA LEU A 127 -9.91 -16.64 -47.76
C LEU A 127 -9.05 -17.11 -46.58
N GLU A 128 -7.77 -17.40 -46.81
CA GLU A 128 -6.84 -17.85 -45.77
C GLU A 128 -6.57 -16.74 -44.74
N LEU A 129 -6.41 -15.50 -45.22
CA LEU A 129 -6.27 -14.33 -44.37
C LEU A 129 -7.54 -14.10 -43.53
N PHE A 130 -8.73 -14.25 -44.12
CA PHE A 130 -10.00 -14.15 -43.39
C PHE A 130 -10.09 -15.21 -42.29
N VAL A 131 -9.77 -16.47 -42.60
CA VAL A 131 -9.80 -17.57 -41.62
C VAL A 131 -8.80 -17.30 -40.49
N LEU A 132 -7.58 -16.88 -40.79
CA LEU A 132 -6.56 -16.54 -39.80
C LEU A 132 -7.02 -15.40 -38.88
N LEU A 133 -7.53 -14.31 -39.44
CA LEU A 133 -8.04 -13.18 -38.65
C LEU A 133 -9.27 -13.56 -37.82
N PHE A 134 -10.16 -14.39 -38.34
CA PHE A 134 -11.33 -14.88 -37.60
C PHE A 134 -10.91 -15.71 -36.39
N PHE A 135 -9.98 -16.66 -36.57
CA PHE A 135 -9.46 -17.47 -35.46
C PHE A 135 -8.70 -16.62 -34.44
N ALA A 136 -7.86 -15.69 -34.89
CA ALA A 136 -7.13 -14.81 -33.98
C ALA A 136 -8.10 -13.89 -33.20
N SER A 137 -9.09 -13.30 -33.87
CA SER A 137 -10.15 -12.48 -33.27
C SER A 137 -11.00 -13.27 -32.28
N SER A 138 -11.43 -14.48 -32.64
CA SER A 138 -12.21 -15.36 -31.77
C SER A 138 -11.39 -15.80 -30.54
N THR A 139 -10.10 -16.09 -30.73
CA THR A 139 -9.20 -16.49 -29.64
C THR A 139 -8.97 -15.34 -28.67
N VAL A 140 -8.61 -14.15 -29.17
CA VAL A 140 -8.39 -12.95 -28.32
C VAL A 140 -9.68 -12.52 -27.64
N GLY A 141 -10.81 -12.50 -28.36
CA GLY A 141 -12.13 -12.17 -27.82
C GLY A 141 -12.57 -13.14 -26.73
N THR A 142 -12.54 -14.45 -26.99
CA THR A 142 -12.92 -15.47 -26.00
C THR A 142 -12.01 -15.45 -24.78
N SER A 143 -10.70 -15.25 -24.99
CA SER A 143 -9.72 -15.15 -23.90
C SER A 143 -9.97 -13.92 -23.02
N LEU A 144 -10.25 -12.75 -23.61
CA LEU A 144 -10.58 -11.55 -22.85
C LEU A 144 -11.94 -11.65 -22.16
N ALA A 145 -12.94 -12.25 -22.80
CA ALA A 145 -14.26 -12.50 -22.19
C ALA A 145 -14.14 -13.42 -20.97
N PHE A 146 -13.47 -14.56 -21.12
CA PHE A 146 -13.22 -15.51 -20.04
C PHE A 146 -12.35 -14.91 -18.94
N GLY A 147 -11.29 -14.18 -19.32
CA GLY A 147 -10.40 -13.46 -18.42
C GLY A 147 -11.17 -12.43 -17.58
N ALA A 148 -12.01 -11.61 -18.19
CA ALA A 148 -12.85 -10.63 -17.49
C ALA A 148 -13.85 -11.29 -16.53
N TYR A 149 -14.49 -12.38 -16.95
CA TYR A 149 -15.37 -13.16 -16.09
C TYR A 149 -14.62 -13.70 -14.87
N ARG A 150 -13.47 -14.37 -15.10
CA ARG A 150 -12.64 -14.95 -14.03
C ARG A 150 -12.08 -13.89 -13.11
N ALA A 151 -11.52 -12.81 -13.66
CA ALA A 151 -10.94 -11.71 -12.88
C ALA A 151 -11.97 -11.11 -11.92
N ARG A 152 -13.21 -10.91 -12.36
CA ARG A 152 -14.27 -10.33 -11.53
C ARG A 152 -14.72 -11.25 -10.38
N TRP A 153 -14.64 -12.57 -10.54
CA TRP A 153 -14.91 -13.51 -9.44
C TRP A 153 -13.69 -13.68 -8.53
N VAL A 154 -12.48 -13.73 -9.09
CA VAL A 154 -11.22 -13.78 -8.32
C VAL A 154 -11.04 -12.51 -7.47
N TYR A 155 -11.46 -11.36 -7.99
CA TYR A 155 -11.48 -10.11 -7.22
C TYR A 155 -12.34 -10.21 -5.96
N LEU A 156 -13.47 -10.93 -6.00
CA LEU A 156 -14.27 -11.16 -4.78
C LEU A 156 -13.57 -12.08 -3.80
N ASP A 157 -12.90 -13.11 -4.31
CA ASP A 157 -12.13 -14.01 -3.48
C ASP A 157 -10.97 -13.24 -2.80
N GLN A 158 -10.30 -12.32 -3.51
CA GLN A 158 -9.28 -11.43 -2.94
C GLN A 158 -9.84 -10.47 -1.89
N LEU A 159 -11.02 -9.87 -2.12
CA LEU A 159 -11.70 -9.04 -1.12
C LEU A 159 -12.07 -9.83 0.14
N ALA A 160 -12.54 -11.08 -0.03
CA ALA A 160 -12.86 -11.95 1.09
C ALA A 160 -11.59 -12.32 1.89
N VAL A 161 -10.47 -12.62 1.23
CA VAL A 161 -9.18 -12.90 1.88
C VAL A 161 -8.65 -11.67 2.62
N ALA A 162 -8.69 -10.49 2.00
CA ALA A 162 -8.29 -9.24 2.64
C ALA A 162 -9.14 -8.96 3.90
N ARG A 163 -10.44 -9.26 3.83
CA ARG A 163 -11.35 -9.13 4.97
C ARG A 163 -11.12 -10.18 6.05
N ALA A 164 -10.84 -11.43 5.67
CA ALA A 164 -10.50 -12.51 6.61
C ALA A 164 -9.27 -12.12 7.42
N SER A 165 -8.21 -11.70 6.75
CA SER A 165 -7.00 -11.15 7.34
C SER A 165 -7.31 -9.99 8.30
N ALA A 166 -8.09 -9.00 7.86
CA ALA A 166 -8.46 -7.86 8.71
C ALA A 166 -9.14 -8.32 10.00
N ILE A 167 -10.04 -9.30 9.93
CA ILE A 167 -10.73 -9.89 11.08
C ILE A 167 -9.74 -10.64 11.98
N GLU A 168 -8.85 -11.46 11.43
CA GLU A 168 -7.88 -12.23 12.23
C GLU A 168 -6.94 -11.33 13.01
N VAL A 169 -6.40 -10.28 12.39
CA VAL A 169 -5.47 -9.37 13.07
C VAL A 169 -6.16 -8.60 14.20
N THR A 170 -7.47 -8.31 14.09
CA THR A 170 -8.23 -7.63 15.15
C THR A 170 -8.83 -8.59 16.19
N LEU A 171 -8.81 -9.91 15.95
CA LEU A 171 -9.50 -10.90 16.76
C LEU A 171 -8.93 -11.02 18.19
N PRO A 172 -7.61 -11.14 18.43
CA PRO A 172 -7.07 -11.27 19.78
C PRO A 172 -7.48 -10.11 20.70
N ARG A 173 -7.50 -8.89 20.17
CA ARG A 173 -7.90 -7.67 20.89
C ARG A 173 -9.40 -7.61 21.15
N THR A 174 -10.19 -8.10 20.19
CA THR A 174 -11.64 -8.20 20.34
C THR A 174 -12.00 -9.21 21.42
N VAL A 175 -11.33 -10.36 21.44
CA VAL A 175 -11.51 -11.38 22.48
C VAL A 175 -11.05 -10.84 23.84
N ALA A 176 -9.93 -10.11 23.91
CA ALA A 176 -9.49 -9.43 25.13
C ALA A 176 -10.56 -8.46 25.68
N PHE A 177 -11.18 -7.66 24.81
CA PHE A 177 -12.25 -6.74 25.18
C PHE A 177 -13.50 -7.46 25.70
N VAL A 178 -13.94 -8.49 24.97
CA VAL A 178 -15.11 -9.30 25.34
C VAL A 178 -14.86 -10.01 26.66
N TYR A 179 -13.67 -10.58 26.87
CA TYR A 179 -13.25 -11.20 28.13
C TYR A 179 -13.24 -10.19 29.29
N ALA A 180 -12.66 -9.00 29.08
CA ALA A 180 -12.58 -7.97 30.11
C ALA A 180 -13.98 -7.52 30.57
N LEU A 181 -14.88 -7.25 29.64
CA LEU A 181 -16.25 -6.84 29.98
C LEU A 181 -17.12 -7.99 30.52
N SER A 182 -16.95 -9.23 30.03
CA SER A 182 -17.70 -10.37 30.57
C SER A 182 -17.29 -10.65 32.02
N ARG A 183 -15.99 -10.51 32.33
CA ARG A 183 -15.46 -10.68 33.69
C ARG A 183 -16.02 -9.64 34.66
N SER A 184 -16.41 -8.46 34.19
CA SER A 184 -16.97 -7.40 35.03
C SER A 184 -18.46 -7.56 35.35
N GLY A 185 -19.06 -8.71 34.99
CA GLY A 185 -20.46 -9.00 35.28
C GLY A 185 -21.45 -8.37 34.29
N MET A 186 -20.98 -7.74 33.21
CA MET A 186 -21.85 -7.28 32.14
C MET A 186 -22.53 -8.48 31.45
N SER A 187 -23.83 -8.35 31.13
CA SER A 187 -24.53 -9.38 30.37
C SER A 187 -23.90 -9.55 28.99
N PHE A 188 -23.75 -10.80 28.54
CA PHE A 188 -23.05 -11.07 27.29
C PHE A 188 -23.63 -10.35 26.05
N PRO A 189 -24.98 -10.23 25.88
CA PRO A 189 -25.54 -9.39 24.81
C PRO A 189 -25.08 -7.94 24.88
N SER A 190 -25.05 -7.34 26.07
CA SER A 190 -24.56 -5.97 26.27
C SER A 190 -23.06 -5.82 26.01
N VAL A 191 -22.27 -6.86 26.26
CA VAL A 191 -20.84 -6.89 25.89
C VAL A 191 -20.68 -6.79 24.38
N LEU A 192 -21.46 -7.57 23.62
CA LEU A 192 -21.42 -7.54 22.16
C LEU A 192 -21.92 -6.19 21.60
N GLU A 193 -22.98 -5.61 22.18
CA GLU A 193 -23.43 -4.26 21.81
C GLU A 193 -22.35 -3.20 22.05
N THR A 194 -21.73 -3.22 23.23
CA THR A 194 -20.66 -2.29 23.59
C THR A 194 -19.46 -2.40 22.64
N LEU A 195 -19.11 -3.62 22.21
CA LEU A 195 -18.07 -3.85 21.20
C LEU A 195 -18.45 -3.19 19.86
N VAL A 196 -19.68 -3.37 19.40
CA VAL A 196 -20.17 -2.88 18.10
C VAL A 196 -20.35 -1.36 18.07
N ASP A 197 -20.73 -0.76 19.20
CA ASP A 197 -20.77 0.69 19.37
C ASP A 197 -19.37 1.32 19.28
N ASN A 198 -18.34 0.53 19.58
CA ASN A 198 -16.94 0.93 19.53
C ASN A 198 -16.18 0.26 18.35
N ARG A 199 -16.87 -0.15 17.29
CA ARG A 199 -16.25 -0.81 16.12
C ARG A 199 -15.15 0.01 15.44
N SER A 200 -15.21 1.35 15.49
CA SER A 200 -14.15 2.22 14.98
C SER A 200 -12.81 2.08 15.72
N VAL A 201 -12.82 1.45 16.89
CA VAL A 201 -11.67 1.28 17.78
C VAL A 201 -11.12 -0.15 17.72
N TYR A 202 -12.02 -1.13 17.58
CA TYR A 202 -11.68 -2.56 17.54
C TYR A 202 -11.58 -3.14 16.12
N GLY A 203 -12.08 -2.45 15.11
CA GLY A 203 -11.89 -2.76 13.69
C GLY A 203 -12.76 -3.91 13.18
N ALA A 204 -12.23 -4.65 12.21
CA ALA A 204 -12.99 -5.57 11.37
C ALA A 204 -13.69 -6.72 12.13
N SER A 205 -13.10 -7.25 13.21
CA SER A 205 -13.76 -8.27 14.03
C SER A 205 -15.04 -7.74 14.69
N ALA A 206 -15.02 -6.48 15.16
CA ALA A 206 -16.19 -5.84 15.75
C ALA A 206 -17.26 -5.54 14.68
N ASP A 207 -16.84 -5.18 13.47
CA ASP A 207 -17.77 -5.02 12.32
C ASP A 207 -18.45 -6.35 11.94
N GLU A 208 -17.70 -7.46 11.95
CA GLU A 208 -18.24 -8.79 11.64
C GLU A 208 -19.23 -9.25 12.73
N ILE A 209 -18.88 -9.09 14.01
CA ILE A 209 -19.79 -9.32 15.15
C ILE A 209 -21.01 -8.37 15.07
N GLY A 210 -20.82 -7.16 14.55
CA GLY A 210 -21.88 -6.18 14.31
C GLY A 210 -23.03 -6.70 13.45
N VAL A 211 -22.75 -7.64 12.54
CA VAL A 211 -23.79 -8.31 11.75
C VAL A 211 -24.67 -9.18 12.63
N ALA A 212 -24.06 -9.94 13.55
CA ALA A 212 -24.78 -10.79 14.50
C ALA A 212 -25.61 -9.94 15.48
N VAL A 213 -25.00 -8.89 16.06
CA VAL A 213 -25.71 -7.95 16.96
C VAL A 213 -26.86 -7.25 16.25
N ARG A 214 -26.66 -6.81 15.01
CA ARG A 214 -27.74 -6.24 14.20
C ARG A 214 -28.89 -7.22 13.99
N ASN A 215 -28.60 -8.50 13.76
CA ASN A 215 -29.64 -9.51 13.59
C ASN A 215 -30.42 -9.77 14.88
N MET A 216 -29.73 -9.76 16.03
CA MET A 216 -30.38 -9.83 17.34
C MET A 216 -31.30 -8.63 17.56
N ASN A 217 -30.81 -7.41 17.36
CA ASN A 217 -31.55 -6.18 17.70
C ASN A 217 -32.63 -5.81 16.68
N THR A 218 -32.43 -6.13 15.39
CA THR A 218 -33.38 -5.77 14.32
C THR A 218 -34.43 -6.86 14.09
N PHE A 219 -34.02 -8.13 14.13
CA PHE A 219 -34.88 -9.25 13.76
C PHE A 219 -35.26 -10.14 14.94
N GLY A 220 -34.81 -9.83 16.16
CA GLY A 220 -35.07 -10.65 17.35
C GLY A 220 -34.45 -12.05 17.26
N THR A 221 -33.38 -12.22 16.46
CA THR A 221 -32.69 -13.50 16.35
C THR A 221 -32.03 -13.83 17.69
N ASP A 222 -32.13 -15.07 18.17
CA ASP A 222 -31.47 -15.46 19.41
C ASP A 222 -29.94 -15.47 19.25
N ILE A 223 -29.22 -15.26 20.34
CA ILE A 223 -27.76 -15.13 20.34
C ILE A 223 -27.05 -16.38 19.82
N LEU A 224 -27.58 -17.57 20.10
CA LEU A 224 -26.98 -18.82 19.67
C LEU A 224 -27.08 -18.95 18.14
N THR A 225 -28.27 -18.71 17.59
CA THR A 225 -28.49 -18.70 16.14
C THR A 225 -27.69 -17.60 15.46
N ALA A 226 -27.59 -16.41 16.06
CA ALA A 226 -26.82 -15.29 15.51
C ALA A 226 -25.32 -15.62 15.42
N LEU A 227 -24.75 -16.25 16.46
CA LEU A 227 -23.34 -16.69 16.47
C LEU A 227 -23.08 -17.86 15.53
N GLN A 228 -24.00 -18.83 15.42
CA GLN A 228 -23.88 -19.90 14.42
C GLN A 228 -23.94 -19.37 12.99
N GLN A 229 -24.78 -18.36 12.73
CA GLN A 229 -24.82 -17.69 11.43
C GLN A 229 -23.55 -16.88 11.15
N LEU A 230 -22.98 -16.26 12.18
CA LEU A 230 -21.69 -15.57 12.11
C LEU A 230 -20.59 -16.52 11.66
N GLY A 231 -20.44 -17.66 12.36
CA GLY A 231 -19.42 -18.66 12.04
C GLY A 231 -19.54 -19.22 10.61
N ARG A 232 -20.76 -19.52 10.16
CA ARG A 232 -20.98 -20.03 8.78
C ARG A 232 -20.76 -19.01 7.66
N ARG A 233 -20.68 -17.71 7.99
CA ARG A 233 -20.64 -16.62 7.01
C ARG A 233 -19.29 -15.92 6.98
N THR A 234 -18.60 -15.83 8.11
CA THR A 234 -17.33 -15.14 8.22
C THR A 234 -16.30 -15.75 7.26
N PRO A 235 -15.45 -14.93 6.62
CA PRO A 235 -14.36 -15.44 5.79
C PRO A 235 -13.11 -15.85 6.59
N SER A 236 -13.08 -15.56 7.90
CA SER A 236 -11.95 -15.83 8.80
C SER A 236 -12.15 -17.13 9.57
N ASP A 237 -11.16 -18.02 9.50
CA ASP A 237 -11.15 -19.31 10.20
C ASP A 237 -11.13 -19.10 11.72
N GLY A 238 -10.32 -18.14 12.20
CA GLY A 238 -10.27 -17.79 13.62
C GLY A 238 -11.61 -17.27 14.17
N MET A 239 -12.33 -16.43 13.41
CA MET A 239 -13.65 -15.95 13.82
C MET A 239 -14.71 -17.05 13.74
N GLU A 240 -14.62 -17.96 12.75
CA GLU A 240 -15.49 -19.13 12.66
C GLU A 240 -15.35 -19.99 13.91
N GLU A 241 -14.11 -20.37 14.25
CA GLU A 241 -13.81 -21.14 15.45
C GLU A 241 -14.29 -20.45 16.72
N PHE A 242 -14.01 -19.14 16.87
CA PHE A 242 -14.47 -18.38 18.03
C PHE A 242 -15.99 -18.39 18.17
N ALA A 243 -16.71 -18.13 17.08
CA ALA A 243 -18.17 -18.06 17.08
C ALA A 243 -18.82 -19.43 17.36
N GLU A 244 -18.29 -20.51 16.79
CA GLU A 244 -18.77 -21.88 17.03
C GLU A 244 -18.51 -22.34 18.46
N ASN A 245 -17.29 -22.11 18.96
CA ASN A 245 -16.92 -22.45 20.33
C ASN A 245 -17.74 -21.65 21.35
N LEU A 246 -17.94 -20.36 21.10
CA LEU A 246 -18.75 -19.49 21.93
C LEU A 246 -20.23 -19.94 21.93
N ALA A 247 -20.80 -20.24 20.77
CA ALA A 247 -22.14 -20.82 20.64
C ALA A 247 -22.27 -22.12 21.46
N SER A 248 -21.27 -23.00 21.37
CA SER A 248 -21.21 -24.25 22.15
C SER A 248 -21.18 -23.99 23.67
N VAL A 249 -20.35 -23.07 24.14
CA VAL A 249 -20.25 -22.69 25.57
C VAL A 249 -21.56 -22.09 26.08
N LEU A 250 -22.19 -21.19 25.31
CA LEU A 250 -23.47 -20.58 25.67
C LEU A 250 -24.61 -21.61 25.71
N SER A 251 -24.64 -22.57 24.79
CA SER A 251 -25.65 -23.63 24.77
C SER A 251 -25.51 -24.63 25.92
N SER A 252 -24.28 -24.88 26.37
CA SER A 252 -23.96 -25.85 27.43
C SER A 252 -23.97 -25.22 28.83
N GLY A 253 -24.04 -23.89 28.93
CA GLY A 253 -24.00 -23.17 30.21
C GLY A 253 -22.64 -23.25 30.93
N ARG A 254 -21.56 -23.58 30.21
CA ARG A 254 -20.20 -23.61 30.76
C ARG A 254 -19.74 -22.21 31.19
N ASN A 255 -18.71 -22.13 32.04
CA ASN A 255 -18.19 -20.85 32.54
C ASN A 255 -17.61 -20.01 31.39
N LEU A 256 -18.39 -19.04 30.93
CA LEU A 256 -18.05 -18.17 29.80
C LEU A 256 -16.77 -17.37 30.06
N SER A 257 -16.57 -16.87 31.28
CA SER A 257 -15.39 -16.05 31.62
C SER A 257 -14.10 -16.86 31.59
N GLU A 258 -14.15 -18.14 32.00
CA GLU A 258 -13.00 -19.05 31.92
C GLU A 258 -12.68 -19.42 30.47
N PHE A 259 -13.70 -19.76 29.68
CA PHE A 259 -13.54 -19.97 28.24
C PHE A 259 -12.93 -18.76 27.53
N LEU A 260 -13.45 -17.55 27.79
CA LEU A 260 -12.95 -16.33 27.16
C LEU A 260 -11.50 -16.01 27.57
N ARG A 261 -11.08 -16.37 28.79
CA ARG A 261 -9.67 -16.28 29.20
C ARG A 261 -8.79 -17.23 28.41
N GLU A 262 -9.18 -18.50 28.28
CA GLU A 262 -8.43 -19.50 27.50
C GLU A 262 -8.32 -19.11 26.03
N GLN A 263 -9.40 -18.58 25.44
CA GLN A 263 -9.38 -18.06 24.07
C GLN A 263 -8.47 -16.84 23.95
N TYR A 264 -8.51 -15.91 24.91
CA TYR A 264 -7.61 -14.76 24.94
C TYR A 264 -6.13 -15.18 24.97
N GLU A 265 -5.77 -16.12 25.85
CA GLU A 265 -4.39 -16.65 25.95
C GLU A 265 -3.98 -17.35 24.65
N ARG A 266 -4.83 -18.23 24.10
CA ARG A 266 -4.57 -18.92 22.83
C ARG A 266 -4.35 -17.95 21.67
N TYR A 267 -5.25 -16.99 21.47
CA TYR A 267 -5.11 -16.03 20.36
C TYR A 267 -3.89 -15.11 20.53
N GLN A 268 -3.43 -14.85 21.76
CA GLN A 268 -2.17 -14.15 21.97
C GLN A 268 -0.95 -14.99 21.59
N GLU A 269 -0.94 -16.27 21.96
CA GLU A 269 0.13 -17.20 21.58
C GLU A 269 0.18 -17.40 20.05
N GLU A 270 -0.97 -17.58 19.41
CA GLU A 270 -1.10 -17.67 17.95
C GLU A 270 -0.59 -16.39 17.27
N ALA A 271 -0.99 -15.21 17.76
CA ALA A 271 -0.54 -13.94 17.19
C ALA A 271 0.99 -13.74 17.34
N GLN A 272 1.59 -14.21 18.44
CA GLN A 272 3.03 -14.21 18.61
C GLN A 272 3.71 -15.16 17.61
N SER A 273 3.22 -16.40 17.48
CA SER A 273 3.78 -17.38 16.56
C SER A 273 3.66 -16.95 15.10
N GLN A 274 2.52 -16.40 14.70
CA GLN A 274 2.32 -15.81 13.36
C GLN A 274 3.30 -14.66 13.11
N GLN A 275 3.58 -13.84 14.13
CA GLN A 275 4.55 -12.77 14.00
C GLN A 275 5.99 -13.29 13.82
N GLU A 276 6.38 -14.32 14.56
CA GLU A 276 7.70 -14.97 14.40
C GLU A 276 7.87 -15.56 13.00
N GLN A 277 6.85 -16.26 12.48
CA GLN A 277 6.86 -16.78 11.12
C GLN A 277 6.94 -15.66 10.07
N TYR A 278 6.24 -14.55 10.28
CA TYR A 278 6.33 -13.39 9.40
C TYR A 278 7.74 -12.81 9.34
N LEU A 279 8.42 -12.71 10.48
CA LEU A 279 9.77 -12.21 10.56
C LEU A 279 10.76 -13.11 9.80
N GLU A 280 10.60 -14.43 9.87
CA GLU A 280 11.38 -15.40 9.09
C GLU A 280 11.16 -15.24 7.57
N LEU A 281 9.92 -14.99 7.13
CA LEU A 281 9.62 -14.70 5.73
C LEU A 281 10.30 -13.40 5.28
N LEU A 282 10.23 -12.33 6.08
CA LEU A 282 10.92 -11.07 5.79
C LEU A 282 12.44 -11.26 5.69
N ALA A 283 13.03 -12.12 6.51
CA ALA A 283 14.44 -12.49 6.44
C ALA A 283 14.80 -13.06 5.06
N THR A 284 14.01 -14.05 4.64
CA THR A 284 14.17 -14.73 3.35
C THR A 284 14.06 -13.72 2.20
N PHE A 285 13.13 -12.77 2.30
CA PHE A 285 12.96 -11.74 1.28
C PHE A 285 14.10 -10.73 1.26
N ALA A 286 14.62 -10.31 2.41
CA ALA A 286 15.81 -9.47 2.48
C ALA A 286 17.03 -10.14 1.83
N GLU A 287 17.21 -11.45 2.04
CA GLU A 287 18.26 -12.25 1.39
C GLU A 287 18.08 -12.33 -0.13
N VAL A 288 16.86 -12.65 -0.60
CA VAL A 288 16.53 -12.69 -2.03
C VAL A 288 16.75 -11.31 -2.68
N TYR A 289 16.37 -10.23 -2.00
CA TYR A 289 16.61 -8.87 -2.49
C TYR A 289 18.10 -8.60 -2.71
N VAL A 290 18.93 -8.89 -1.71
CA VAL A 290 20.38 -8.64 -1.77
C VAL A 290 21.04 -9.48 -2.86
N THR A 291 20.66 -10.74 -2.99
CA THR A 291 21.26 -11.66 -3.96
C THR A 291 20.79 -11.38 -5.40
N VAL A 292 19.49 -11.24 -5.60
CA VAL A 292 18.88 -11.13 -6.95
C VAL A 292 18.83 -9.70 -7.46
N LEU A 293 18.43 -8.72 -6.64
CA LEU A 293 18.20 -7.34 -7.09
C LEU A 293 19.40 -6.41 -6.87
N VAL A 294 20.32 -6.76 -5.97
CA VAL A 294 21.55 -5.98 -5.76
C VAL A 294 22.75 -6.65 -6.41
N ALA A 295 23.11 -7.85 -5.97
CA ALA A 295 24.30 -8.53 -6.46
C ALA A 295 24.15 -9.00 -7.92
N GLY A 296 22.98 -9.52 -8.32
CA GLY A 296 22.70 -9.95 -9.70
C GLY A 296 23.02 -8.87 -10.74
N PRO A 297 22.31 -7.72 -10.75
CA PRO A 297 22.60 -6.61 -11.66
C PRO A 297 24.03 -6.12 -11.57
N LEU A 298 24.62 -6.09 -10.37
CA LEU A 298 26.03 -5.69 -10.20
C LEU A 298 26.97 -6.63 -10.94
N PHE A 299 26.82 -7.95 -10.79
CA PHE A 299 27.60 -8.94 -11.52
C PHE A 299 27.37 -8.86 -13.03
N PHE A 300 26.13 -8.65 -13.46
CA PHE A 300 25.84 -8.45 -14.89
C PHE A 300 26.51 -7.19 -15.43
N ILE A 301 26.44 -6.08 -14.70
CA ILE A 301 27.07 -4.81 -15.09
C ILE A 301 28.59 -4.99 -15.11
N THR A 302 29.20 -5.57 -14.09
CA THR A 302 30.67 -5.78 -14.06
C THR A 302 31.13 -6.65 -15.22
N ILE A 303 30.42 -7.75 -15.50
CA ILE A 303 30.70 -8.62 -16.65
C ILE A 303 30.51 -7.87 -17.97
N LEU A 304 29.40 -7.14 -18.15
CA LEU A 304 29.12 -6.39 -19.39
C LEU A 304 30.10 -5.22 -19.62
N VAL A 305 30.64 -4.64 -18.55
CA VAL A 305 31.70 -3.63 -18.64
C VAL A 305 33.00 -4.29 -19.06
N VAL A 306 33.40 -5.41 -18.43
CA VAL A 306 34.59 -6.18 -18.80
C VAL A 306 34.49 -6.79 -20.21
N ILE A 307 33.30 -7.17 -20.65
CA ILE A 307 33.05 -7.63 -22.02
C ILE A 307 33.01 -6.45 -22.98
N GLY A 308 32.37 -5.34 -22.62
CA GLY A 308 32.32 -4.11 -23.45
C GLY A 308 33.69 -3.50 -23.71
N LEU A 309 34.65 -3.79 -22.83
CA LEU A 309 36.06 -3.52 -23.00
C LEU A 309 36.73 -4.33 -24.13
N VAL A 310 36.18 -5.51 -24.47
CA VAL A 310 36.75 -6.46 -25.43
C VAL A 310 35.90 -6.57 -26.71
N LEU A 311 34.58 -6.50 -26.59
CA LEU A 311 33.58 -6.53 -27.65
C LEU A 311 32.88 -5.16 -27.73
N GLN A 312 32.64 -4.65 -28.94
CA GLN A 312 31.80 -3.45 -29.13
C GLN A 312 30.33 -3.76 -28.81
N ASP A 313 29.60 -2.76 -28.27
CA ASP A 313 28.13 -2.72 -28.11
C ASP A 313 27.48 -3.42 -26.88
N THR A 314 28.02 -3.23 -25.66
CA THR A 314 27.32 -3.68 -24.41
C THR A 314 26.46 -2.60 -23.74
N LEU A 315 26.56 -1.36 -24.21
CA LEU A 315 25.94 -0.18 -23.62
C LEU A 315 24.40 -0.26 -23.64
N GLY A 316 23.81 -0.80 -24.71
CA GLY A 316 22.37 -1.04 -24.80
C GLY A 316 21.85 -2.00 -23.72
N PHE A 317 22.60 -3.06 -23.40
CA PHE A 317 22.23 -4.01 -22.36
C PHE A 317 22.31 -3.41 -20.97
N ILE A 318 23.36 -2.62 -20.69
CA ILE A 318 23.49 -1.91 -19.41
C ILE A 318 22.34 -0.90 -19.25
N ARG A 319 22.00 -0.12 -20.30
CA ARG A 319 20.82 0.76 -20.30
C ARG A 319 19.53 0.04 -19.97
N PHE A 320 19.29 -1.12 -20.60
CA PHE A 320 18.11 -1.94 -20.33
C PHE A 320 18.07 -2.41 -18.88
N ILE A 321 19.20 -2.90 -18.35
CA ILE A 321 19.27 -3.38 -16.97
C ILE A 321 19.03 -2.23 -15.99
N SER A 322 19.70 -1.10 -16.19
CA SER A 322 19.65 0.05 -15.26
C SER A 322 18.31 0.78 -15.26
N TYR A 323 17.72 1.05 -16.43
CA TYR A 323 16.50 1.85 -16.53
C TYR A 323 15.21 1.03 -16.54
N VAL A 324 15.27 -0.24 -16.93
CA VAL A 324 14.08 -1.10 -17.01
C VAL A 324 14.15 -2.22 -15.99
N ALA A 325 15.18 -3.07 -16.03
CA ALA A 325 15.19 -4.29 -15.23
C ALA A 325 15.23 -4.00 -13.72
N ILE A 326 16.12 -3.12 -13.25
CA ILE A 326 16.24 -2.78 -11.82
C ILE A 326 14.94 -2.12 -11.31
N PRO A 327 14.44 -0.99 -11.88
CA PRO A 327 13.21 -0.39 -11.39
C PRO A 327 12.00 -1.32 -11.45
N LEU A 328 11.84 -2.08 -12.53
CA LEU A 328 10.72 -3.00 -12.70
C LEU A 328 10.79 -4.15 -11.70
N ALA A 329 11.97 -4.74 -11.50
CA ALA A 329 12.17 -5.80 -10.51
C ALA A 329 11.96 -5.27 -9.09
N SER A 330 12.48 -4.09 -8.76
CA SER A 330 12.27 -3.46 -7.46
C SER A 330 10.80 -3.10 -7.22
N ALA A 331 10.10 -2.56 -8.21
CA ALA A 331 8.67 -2.27 -8.12
C ALA A 331 7.85 -3.56 -7.96
N GLY A 332 8.15 -4.60 -8.75
CA GLY A 332 7.53 -5.91 -8.62
C GLY A 332 7.78 -6.54 -7.25
N PHE A 333 9.00 -6.40 -6.72
CA PHE A 333 9.35 -6.86 -5.38
C PHE A 333 8.59 -6.09 -4.29
N VAL A 334 8.50 -4.76 -4.39
CA VAL A 334 7.71 -3.94 -3.45
C VAL A 334 6.25 -4.36 -3.48
N VAL A 335 5.63 -4.54 -4.66
CA VAL A 335 4.23 -5.01 -4.78
C VAL A 335 4.05 -6.41 -4.20
N TYR A 336 5.02 -7.30 -4.43
CA TYR A 336 4.99 -8.65 -3.89
C TYR A 336 5.04 -8.64 -2.35
N ILE A 337 5.99 -7.88 -1.77
CA ILE A 337 6.08 -7.70 -0.32
C ILE A 337 4.81 -7.04 0.23
N ASP A 338 4.34 -5.94 -0.37
CA ASP A 338 3.13 -5.25 0.04
C ASP A 338 1.90 -6.17 0.06
N SER A 339 1.77 -7.07 -0.92
CA SER A 339 0.69 -8.06 -0.93
C SER A 339 0.74 -9.05 0.23
N LEU A 340 1.94 -9.36 0.73
CA LEU A 340 2.17 -10.26 1.86
C LEU A 340 2.10 -9.51 3.20
N THR A 341 2.52 -8.25 3.25
CA THR A 341 2.44 -7.42 4.46
C THR A 341 1.01 -6.97 4.74
N GLN A 342 0.23 -6.62 3.71
CA GLN A 342 -1.19 -6.22 3.85
C GLN A 342 -2.05 -7.32 4.48
N SER A 343 -1.77 -8.60 4.22
CA SER A 343 -2.48 -9.71 4.87
C SER A 343 -2.26 -9.83 6.38
N MET A 344 -1.39 -9.03 6.99
CA MET A 344 -1.15 -9.08 8.44
C MET A 344 -1.12 -7.70 9.11
N GLU A 345 -0.90 -6.60 8.39
CA GLU A 345 -0.88 -5.25 8.95
C GLU A 345 -2.25 -4.55 9.02
N THR A 346 -3.30 -5.13 8.44
CA THR A 346 -4.66 -4.54 8.40
C THR A 346 -5.30 -4.34 9.81
N GLY A 347 -4.65 -4.76 10.90
CA GLY A 347 -5.02 -4.38 12.27
C GLY A 347 -4.46 -3.04 12.77
N GLY A 348 -3.68 -2.33 11.97
CA GLY A 348 -3.32 -0.94 12.19
C GLY A 348 -4.07 -0.08 11.19
N ASP A 349 -5.39 0.07 11.36
CA ASP A 349 -6.16 1.00 10.52
C ASP A 349 -5.68 2.44 10.81
N ASP A 350 -4.66 2.86 10.05
CA ASP A 350 -4.12 4.21 9.96
C ASP A 350 -5.03 5.07 9.07
N SER A 351 -6.20 4.53 8.65
CA SER A 351 -7.30 5.34 8.16
C SER A 351 -7.55 6.43 9.20
N PRO A 352 -7.43 7.72 8.83
CA PRO A 352 -7.73 8.79 9.75
C PRO A 352 -9.12 8.49 10.29
N PHE A 353 -9.26 8.32 11.62
CA PHE A 353 -10.53 8.11 12.30
C PHE A 353 -11.58 9.00 11.65
N GLU A 354 -12.32 8.45 10.69
CA GLU A 354 -13.29 9.23 9.95
C GLU A 354 -14.41 9.37 10.95
N GLU A 355 -14.61 10.62 11.35
CA GLU A 355 -15.52 11.02 12.41
C GLU A 355 -16.93 10.57 12.01
N GLN A 356 -17.31 9.33 12.33
CA GLN A 356 -18.71 9.03 12.60
C GLN A 356 -19.01 9.81 13.87
N THR A 357 -19.42 11.05 13.69
CA THR A 357 -20.16 11.82 14.69
C THR A 357 -21.45 11.06 14.99
N THR A 358 -21.36 9.95 15.74
CA THR A 358 -22.36 9.57 16.74
C THR A 358 -22.20 10.53 17.91
N ALA A 359 -22.32 11.82 17.61
CA ALA A 359 -22.92 12.69 18.58
C ALA A 359 -24.36 12.17 18.67
N GLU A 360 -24.64 11.37 19.70
CA GLU A 360 -25.89 11.58 20.42
C GLU A 360 -25.85 13.05 20.83
N SER A 361 -26.25 13.94 19.91
CA SER A 361 -26.67 15.26 20.29
C SER A 361 -27.94 15.00 21.08
N HIS A 362 -27.79 14.83 22.38
CA HIS A 362 -28.75 15.39 23.29
C HIS A 362 -28.82 16.86 22.91
N ASN A 363 -29.71 17.15 21.95
CA ASN A 363 -30.12 18.50 21.61
C ASN A 363 -30.85 18.97 22.85
N TYR A 364 -30.10 19.48 23.82
CA TYR A 364 -30.63 20.44 24.76
C TYR A 364 -30.99 21.66 23.92
N VAL A 365 -32.21 21.63 23.39
CA VAL A 365 -32.84 22.80 22.81
C VAL A 365 -32.99 23.76 23.99
N ALA A 366 -32.22 24.85 23.97
CA ALA A 366 -32.52 25.97 24.83
C ALA A 366 -33.95 26.43 24.47
N ASP A 367 -34.82 26.44 25.47
CA ASP A 367 -36.20 26.94 25.44
C ASP A 367 -36.30 28.45 25.13
N GLY A 368 -35.17 29.14 24.96
CA GLY A 368 -35.09 30.49 24.45
C GLY A 368 -35.41 30.56 22.96
N GLY A 369 -36.69 30.78 22.62
CA GLY A 369 -37.13 31.10 21.27
C GLY A 369 -36.35 32.28 20.69
N ALA A 370 -35.47 32.00 19.73
CA ALA A 370 -34.78 33.02 18.94
C ALA A 370 -35.53 33.20 17.61
N THR A 371 -36.05 34.40 17.38
CA THR A 371 -36.67 34.79 16.12
C THR A 371 -35.64 34.76 15.00
N GLN A 372 -35.97 34.00 13.97
CA GLN A 372 -35.22 33.88 12.72
C GLN A 372 -35.01 35.27 12.11
N THR A 373 -33.84 35.87 12.32
CA THR A 373 -33.46 37.17 11.76
C THR A 373 -32.08 37.08 11.10
N ASP A 374 -31.87 37.92 10.08
CA ASP A 374 -30.68 38.06 9.21
C ASP A 374 -29.32 37.98 9.93
N ALA A 375 -29.27 38.25 11.24
CA ALA A 375 -28.09 38.09 12.09
C ALA A 375 -27.51 36.67 12.08
N HIS A 376 -28.34 35.63 11.94
CA HIS A 376 -27.86 34.24 11.82
C HIS A 376 -27.14 34.01 10.48
N ASP A 377 -27.61 34.60 9.39
CA ASP A 377 -26.97 34.47 8.09
C ASP A 377 -25.69 35.29 8.00
N VAL A 378 -25.64 36.46 8.66
CA VAL A 378 -24.40 37.23 8.83
C VAL A 378 -23.38 36.47 9.69
N ASN A 379 -23.79 35.86 10.81
CA ASN A 379 -22.90 35.04 11.62
C ASN A 379 -22.45 33.78 10.89
N ARG A 380 -23.33 33.12 10.11
CA ARG A 380 -22.94 31.99 9.24
C ARG A 380 -21.97 32.41 8.15
N GLN A 381 -22.15 33.60 7.56
CA GLN A 381 -21.18 34.15 6.61
C GLN A 381 -19.84 34.47 7.29
N ARG A 382 -19.85 35.06 8.49
CA ARG A 382 -18.63 35.29 9.28
C ARG A 382 -17.93 33.98 9.63
N LEU A 383 -18.68 32.96 10.03
CA LEU A 383 -18.15 31.62 10.30
C LEU A 383 -17.58 30.99 9.03
N ARG A 384 -18.27 31.07 7.88
CA ARG A 384 -17.77 30.56 6.59
C ARG A 384 -16.50 31.29 6.13
N THR A 385 -16.44 32.60 6.33
CA THR A 385 -15.26 33.40 5.99
C THR A 385 -14.10 33.08 6.94
N TYR A 386 -14.39 32.96 8.25
CA TYR A 386 -13.41 32.48 9.23
C TYR A 386 -12.93 31.09 8.87
N ASP A 387 -13.81 30.12 8.58
CA ASP A 387 -13.46 28.74 8.24
C ASP A 387 -12.70 28.64 6.91
N ARG A 388 -12.98 29.52 5.93
CA ARG A 388 -12.16 29.65 4.71
C ARG A 388 -10.75 30.17 4.98
N LEU A 389 -10.61 31.12 5.91
CA LEU A 389 -9.32 31.76 6.25
C LEU A 389 -8.54 31.03 7.35
N ARG A 390 -9.22 30.23 8.17
CA ARG A 390 -8.69 29.43 9.27
C ARG A 390 -7.54 28.51 8.85
N PRO A 391 -7.57 27.78 7.72
CA PRO A 391 -6.44 26.97 7.29
C PRO A 391 -5.22 27.83 6.94
N LEU A 392 -5.41 28.97 6.30
CA LEU A 392 -4.32 29.89 5.92
C LEU A 392 -3.69 30.53 7.15
N ARG A 393 -4.52 31.01 8.09
CA ARG A 393 -4.05 31.60 9.35
C ARG A 393 -3.32 30.60 10.22
N ARG A 394 -3.83 29.37 10.37
CA ARG A 394 -3.14 28.30 11.12
C ARG A 394 -1.78 27.95 10.52
N TRP A 395 -1.67 27.97 9.20
CA TRP A 395 -0.41 27.75 8.52
C TRP A 395 0.59 28.90 8.73
N LEU A 396 0.12 30.15 8.78
CA LEU A 396 0.95 31.32 9.11
C LEU A 396 1.39 31.33 10.58
N ASP A 397 0.50 30.97 11.51
CA ASP A 397 0.76 30.97 12.94
C ASP A 397 1.71 29.82 13.35
N ASP A 398 1.67 28.67 12.65
CA ASP A 398 2.54 27.51 12.90
C ASP A 398 2.85 26.71 11.61
N PRO A 399 3.74 27.23 10.74
CA PRO A 399 4.04 26.59 9.45
C PRO A 399 4.71 25.23 9.63
N TRP A 400 5.57 25.12 10.65
CA TRP A 400 6.28 23.88 10.96
C TRP A 400 5.35 22.85 11.59
N GLY A 401 4.52 23.22 12.57
CA GLY A 401 3.57 22.29 13.19
C GLY A 401 2.52 21.77 12.19
N MET A 402 2.12 22.58 11.21
CA MET A 402 1.21 22.14 10.14
C MET A 402 1.88 21.15 9.18
N ALA A 403 3.14 21.39 8.80
CA ALA A 403 3.93 20.47 7.98
C ALA A 403 4.18 19.13 8.70
N PHE A 404 4.48 19.18 10.01
CA PHE A 404 4.67 17.99 10.84
C PHE A 404 3.37 17.23 11.13
N ALA A 405 2.22 17.91 11.18
CA ALA A 405 0.93 17.25 11.42
C ALA A 405 0.49 16.37 10.24
N HIS A 406 0.76 16.81 9.00
CA HIS A 406 0.35 16.11 7.78
C HIS A 406 1.51 16.04 6.77
N PRO A 407 2.37 15.00 6.83
CA PRO A 407 3.56 14.88 5.99
C PRO A 407 3.27 14.94 4.49
N ALA A 408 2.16 14.35 4.03
CA ALA A 408 1.76 14.40 2.63
C ALA A 408 1.49 15.84 2.12
N ARG A 409 1.06 16.76 3.00
CA ARG A 409 0.87 18.17 2.61
C ARG A 409 2.19 18.91 2.43
N SER A 410 3.32 18.39 2.94
CA SER A 410 4.63 18.97 2.65
C SER A 410 4.98 18.90 1.16
N LEU A 411 4.52 17.85 0.45
CA LEU A 411 4.74 17.68 -0.99
C LEU A 411 4.11 18.79 -1.83
N VAL A 412 2.97 19.32 -1.38
CA VAL A 412 2.27 20.44 -2.05
C VAL A 412 3.16 21.69 -2.09
N LEU A 413 4.06 21.86 -1.13
CA LEU A 413 5.00 22.97 -1.08
C LEU A 413 6.35 22.61 -1.70
N THR A 414 6.91 21.44 -1.38
CA THR A 414 8.26 21.05 -1.81
C THR A 414 8.36 20.70 -3.28
N VAL A 415 7.31 20.14 -3.89
CA VAL A 415 7.33 19.79 -5.33
C VAL A 415 7.36 21.06 -6.20
N PRO A 416 6.50 22.08 -6.01
CA PRO A 416 6.60 23.33 -6.77
C PRO A 416 7.91 24.07 -6.55
N LEU A 417 8.42 24.11 -5.31
CA LEU A 417 9.73 24.69 -5.00
C LEU A 417 10.88 23.92 -5.67
N GLY A 418 10.79 22.59 -5.72
CA GLY A 418 11.72 21.73 -6.42
C GLY A 418 11.69 21.94 -7.94
N LEU A 419 10.50 22.04 -8.54
CA LEU A 419 10.35 22.37 -9.95
C LEU A 419 10.87 23.78 -10.27
N LEU A 420 10.66 24.75 -9.37
CA LEU A 420 11.21 26.09 -9.50
C LEU A 420 12.74 26.08 -9.39
N TRP A 421 13.31 25.29 -8.49
CA TRP A 421 14.76 25.07 -8.39
C TRP A 421 15.32 24.43 -9.66
N LEU A 422 14.66 23.40 -10.19
CA LEU A 422 15.00 22.76 -11.47
C LEU A 422 14.98 23.80 -12.60
N MET A 423 13.92 24.59 -12.67
CA MET A 423 13.74 25.61 -13.71
C MET A 423 14.82 26.71 -13.65
N LEU A 424 15.26 27.11 -12.44
CA LEU A 424 16.29 28.12 -12.23
C LEU A 424 17.71 27.60 -12.45
N ARG A 425 17.96 26.32 -12.15
CA ARG A 425 19.30 25.72 -12.21
C ARG A 425 19.62 25.13 -13.59
N THR A 426 18.61 24.67 -14.33
CA THR A 426 18.80 24.16 -15.68
C THR A 426 18.97 25.31 -16.67
N ASP A 427 20.09 25.31 -17.40
CA ASP A 427 20.32 26.27 -18.48
C ASP A 427 19.43 25.93 -19.69
N TRP A 428 18.28 26.60 -19.79
CA TRP A 428 17.34 26.40 -20.89
C TRP A 428 17.94 26.94 -22.21
N PRO A 429 17.98 26.14 -23.29
CA PRO A 429 18.47 26.62 -24.57
C PRO A 429 17.60 27.77 -25.07
N THR A 430 18.21 28.91 -25.35
CA THR A 430 17.53 30.13 -25.80
C THR A 430 17.03 30.05 -27.25
N GLN A 431 17.41 29.01 -27.98
CA GLN A 431 16.95 28.69 -29.34
C GLN A 431 16.43 27.25 -29.37
N LEU A 432 15.21 27.05 -29.90
CA LEU A 432 14.65 25.72 -30.11
C LEU A 432 15.49 24.98 -31.17
N PRO A 433 16.13 23.84 -30.85
CA PRO A 433 16.86 23.07 -31.85
C PRO A 433 15.91 22.64 -32.96
N SER A 434 16.34 22.76 -34.22
CA SER A 434 15.61 22.21 -35.36
C SER A 434 15.40 20.70 -35.15
N VAL A 435 14.24 20.17 -35.52
CA VAL A 435 13.83 18.75 -35.31
C VAL A 435 14.86 17.73 -35.81
N ALA A 436 15.74 18.13 -36.74
CA ALA A 436 16.83 17.30 -37.28
C ALA A 436 18.08 17.17 -36.38
N ASN A 437 18.30 18.06 -35.41
CA ASN A 437 19.51 18.13 -34.56
C ASN A 437 19.16 18.14 -33.07
N VAL A 438 18.15 17.37 -32.65
CA VAL A 438 17.87 17.16 -31.22
C VAL A 438 18.84 16.11 -30.70
N ASP A 439 19.92 16.57 -30.09
CA ASP A 439 20.79 15.69 -29.31
C ASP A 439 20.11 15.40 -27.96
N LEU A 440 19.41 14.28 -27.89
CA LEU A 440 18.73 13.84 -26.67
C LEU A 440 19.70 13.61 -25.51
N VAL A 441 20.96 13.26 -25.77
CA VAL A 441 21.95 12.94 -24.72
C VAL A 441 22.37 14.22 -24.02
N ALA A 442 22.76 15.25 -24.78
CA ALA A 442 23.10 16.56 -24.22
C ALA A 442 21.92 17.25 -23.51
N GLY A 443 20.67 16.91 -23.87
CA GLY A 443 19.47 17.37 -23.17
C GLY A 443 19.28 16.72 -21.80
N ILE A 444 19.60 15.44 -21.68
CA ILE A 444 19.51 14.64 -20.45
C ILE A 444 20.56 15.09 -19.43
N ASP A 445 21.82 15.26 -19.86
CA ASP A 445 22.93 15.67 -18.98
C ASP A 445 22.69 17.00 -18.23
N ARG A 446 21.96 17.95 -18.85
CA ARG A 446 21.64 19.26 -18.23
C ARG A 446 20.58 19.16 -17.13
N ILE A 447 19.75 18.13 -17.15
CA ILE A 447 18.61 17.97 -16.26
C ILE A 447 18.95 17.01 -15.10
N ASP A 448 19.85 16.05 -15.33
CA ASP A 448 20.13 14.97 -14.38
C ASP A 448 20.63 15.46 -13.01
N GLU A 449 21.63 16.35 -12.98
CA GLU A 449 22.19 16.82 -11.71
C GLU A 449 21.19 17.67 -10.90
N PRO A 450 20.46 18.64 -11.48
CA PRO A 450 19.36 19.32 -10.80
C PRO A 450 18.23 18.39 -10.35
N LEU A 451 17.88 17.39 -11.15
CA LEU A 451 16.79 16.44 -10.87
C LEU A 451 17.09 15.61 -9.61
N VAL A 452 18.33 15.11 -9.47
CA VAL A 452 18.74 14.34 -8.28
C VAL A 452 18.72 15.22 -7.03
N GLN A 453 19.18 16.47 -7.10
CA GLN A 453 19.10 17.40 -5.97
C GLN A 453 17.65 17.68 -5.53
N VAL A 454 16.75 17.92 -6.48
CA VAL A 454 15.32 18.11 -6.20
C VAL A 454 14.74 16.86 -5.53
N THR A 455 15.10 15.68 -6.02
CA THR A 455 14.65 14.41 -5.46
C THR A 455 15.13 14.23 -4.02
N ILE A 456 16.40 14.53 -3.73
CA ILE A 456 16.96 14.51 -2.36
C ILE A 456 16.21 15.49 -1.45
N LEU A 457 15.96 16.72 -1.91
CA LEU A 457 15.26 17.75 -1.13
C LEU A 457 13.83 17.33 -0.80
N VAL A 458 13.08 16.87 -1.80
CA VAL A 458 11.67 16.45 -1.63
C VAL A 458 11.59 15.26 -0.67
N LEU A 459 12.42 14.23 -0.86
CA LEU A 459 12.44 13.06 0.01
C LEU A 459 12.89 13.40 1.43
N SER A 460 13.90 14.25 1.61
CA SER A 460 14.43 14.62 2.93
C SER A 460 13.41 15.40 3.76
N VAL A 461 12.74 16.39 3.16
CA VAL A 461 11.72 17.19 3.86
C VAL A 461 10.51 16.33 4.23
N PHE A 462 10.05 15.48 3.30
CA PHE A 462 8.96 14.54 3.57
C PHE A 462 9.33 13.55 4.69
N ALA A 463 10.51 12.93 4.60
CA ALA A 463 11.01 11.96 5.57
C ALA A 463 11.14 12.57 6.97
N LEU A 464 11.68 13.78 7.09
CA LEU A 464 11.81 14.48 8.36
C LEU A 464 10.43 14.80 8.96
N ALA A 465 9.49 15.29 8.15
CA ALA A 465 8.15 15.61 8.61
C ALA A 465 7.42 14.36 9.13
N TYR A 466 7.54 13.26 8.38
CA TYR A 466 6.94 11.98 8.69
C TYR A 466 7.56 11.34 9.95
N GLU A 467 8.89 11.31 10.06
CA GLU A 467 9.61 10.69 11.19
C GLU A 467 9.35 11.42 12.52
N VAL A 468 9.26 12.75 12.53
CA VAL A 468 8.94 13.53 13.74
C VAL A 468 7.56 13.18 14.27
N ARG A 469 6.55 13.13 13.37
CA ARG A 469 5.18 12.75 13.74
C ARG A 469 5.13 11.33 14.30
N LYS A 470 5.78 10.40 13.59
CA LYS A 470 5.83 8.98 13.94
C LYS A 470 6.51 8.74 15.29
N ARG A 471 7.62 9.43 15.57
CA ARG A 471 8.31 9.34 16.88
C ARG A 471 7.45 9.84 18.02
N ARG A 472 6.77 10.98 17.85
CA ARG A 472 5.87 11.53 18.87
C ARG A 472 4.74 10.55 19.18
N LEU A 473 4.11 9.99 18.15
CA LEU A 473 3.04 9.01 18.29
C LEU A 473 3.53 7.75 19.03
N ARG A 474 4.62 7.15 18.56
CA ARG A 474 5.22 5.95 19.18
C ARG A 474 5.62 6.17 20.63
N ALA A 475 6.13 7.35 20.98
CA ALA A 475 6.49 7.68 22.36
C ALA A 475 5.26 7.73 23.28
N MET A 476 4.13 8.25 22.80
CA MET A 476 2.86 8.25 23.55
C MET A 476 2.32 6.82 23.70
N GLU A 477 2.36 6.01 22.64
CA GLU A 477 1.93 4.61 22.69
C GLU A 477 2.77 3.75 23.63
N ALA A 478 4.08 3.97 23.65
CA ALA A 478 4.99 3.23 24.52
C ALA A 478 4.73 3.47 26.03
N ALA A 479 4.08 4.58 26.38
CA ALA A 479 3.73 4.95 27.76
C ALA A 479 2.34 4.44 28.20
N ILE A 480 1.51 3.93 27.28
CA ILE A 480 0.16 3.45 27.59
C ILE A 480 0.13 2.25 28.54
N PRO A 481 0.97 1.21 28.37
CA PRO A 481 0.97 0.08 29.31
C PRO A 481 1.26 0.56 30.74
N ASP A 482 2.23 1.45 30.91
CA ASP A 482 2.63 1.99 32.21
C ASP A 482 1.51 2.86 32.83
N PHE A 483 0.75 3.59 32.01
CA PHE A 483 -0.42 4.34 32.44
C PHE A 483 -1.53 3.40 32.94
N LEU A 484 -1.85 2.35 32.18
CA LEU A 484 -2.88 1.37 32.52
C LEU A 484 -2.52 0.56 33.76
N ASP A 485 -1.28 0.09 33.87
CA ASP A 485 -0.80 -0.69 35.01
C ASP A 485 -0.83 0.11 36.32
N ARG A 486 -0.40 1.37 36.29
CA ARG A 486 -0.48 2.26 37.46
C ARG A 486 -1.94 2.57 37.84
N MET A 487 -2.81 2.81 36.85
CA MET A 487 -4.23 2.99 37.08
C MET A 487 -4.85 1.75 37.74
N ALA A 488 -4.52 0.55 37.24
CA ALA A 488 -4.97 -0.74 37.79
C ALA A 488 -4.50 -0.91 39.23
N SER A 489 -3.19 -0.75 39.49
CA SER A 489 -2.59 -0.94 40.81
C SER A 489 -3.15 0.03 41.87
N ILE A 490 -3.40 1.30 41.51
CA ILE A 490 -3.97 2.27 42.44
C ILE A 490 -5.46 1.99 42.71
N ASN A 491 -6.20 1.57 41.69
CA ASN A 491 -7.61 1.21 41.85
C ASN A 491 -7.79 -0.09 42.67
N GLU A 492 -6.90 -1.08 42.46
CA GLU A 492 -6.85 -2.32 43.25
C GLU A 492 -6.59 -2.06 44.75
N ALA A 493 -5.95 -0.95 45.09
CA ALA A 493 -5.83 -0.47 46.46
C ALA A 493 -7.12 0.19 47.03
N GLY A 494 -8.26 0.04 46.35
CA GLY A 494 -9.57 0.53 46.77
C GLY A 494 -9.83 2.01 46.49
N VAL A 495 -9.01 2.64 45.66
CA VAL A 495 -9.11 4.08 45.35
C VAL A 495 -10.00 4.30 44.13
N THR A 496 -10.86 5.32 44.14
CA THR A 496 -11.76 5.61 43.00
C THR A 496 -10.97 5.96 41.73
N VAL A 497 -11.56 5.69 40.57
CA VAL A 497 -10.95 5.96 39.25
C VAL A 497 -10.48 7.41 39.11
N VAL A 498 -11.27 8.35 39.62
CA VAL A 498 -10.95 9.79 39.61
C VAL A 498 -9.67 10.08 40.41
N GLN A 499 -9.55 9.48 41.60
CA GLN A 499 -8.37 9.63 42.45
C GLN A 499 -7.16 8.87 41.89
N SER A 500 -7.38 7.74 41.21
CA SER A 500 -6.33 7.06 40.44
C SER A 500 -5.76 7.97 39.35
N ILE A 501 -6.60 8.62 38.55
CA ILE A 501 -6.17 9.58 37.52
C ILE A 501 -5.37 10.73 38.15
N ARG A 502 -5.81 11.26 39.30
CA ARG A 502 -5.07 12.31 40.02
C ARG A 502 -3.64 11.87 40.35
N ARG A 503 -3.48 10.70 40.98
CA ARG A 503 -2.16 10.17 41.38
C ARG A 503 -1.28 9.85 40.17
N VAL A 504 -1.89 9.30 39.11
CA VAL A 504 -1.20 8.98 37.86
C VAL A 504 -0.78 10.26 37.11
N SER A 505 -1.55 11.35 37.18
CA SER A 505 -1.19 12.64 36.57
C SER A 505 0.02 13.33 37.21
N GLN A 506 0.31 12.99 38.46
CA GLN A 506 1.48 13.47 39.21
C GLN A 506 2.72 12.59 38.97
N SER A 507 2.55 11.45 38.31
CA SER A 507 3.62 10.52 37.98
C SER A 507 4.24 10.84 36.62
N ASP A 508 5.51 10.46 36.44
CA ASP A 508 6.15 10.53 35.12
C ASP A 508 5.75 9.32 34.25
N LEU A 509 5.07 9.61 33.15
CA LEU A 509 4.65 8.71 32.07
C LEU A 509 5.35 9.07 30.74
N GLY A 510 6.44 9.84 30.77
CA GLY A 510 7.15 10.30 29.59
C GLY A 510 6.27 11.17 28.67
N ALA A 511 6.10 10.74 27.42
CA ALA A 511 5.39 11.52 26.40
C ALA A 511 3.88 11.67 26.65
N LEU A 512 3.29 10.81 27.50
CA LEU A 512 1.85 10.83 27.81
C LEU A 512 1.52 11.76 28.99
N THR A 513 2.51 12.09 29.84
CA THR A 513 2.38 12.98 30.99
C THR A 513 1.62 14.29 30.71
N PRO A 514 1.96 15.09 29.67
CA PRO A 514 1.26 16.35 29.41
C PRO A 514 -0.22 16.15 29.04
N GLU A 515 -0.57 15.06 28.36
CA GLU A 515 -1.96 14.78 27.99
C GLU A 515 -2.77 14.26 29.19
N VAL A 516 -2.18 13.43 30.06
CA VAL A 516 -2.84 12.99 31.31
C VAL A 516 -3.03 14.16 32.28
N GLN A 517 -2.06 15.08 32.38
CA GLN A 517 -2.21 16.30 33.18
C GLN A 517 -3.27 17.25 32.63
N ARG A 518 -3.41 17.36 31.29
CA ARG A 518 -4.55 18.09 30.69
C ARG A 518 -5.87 17.42 31.03
N THR A 519 -5.94 16.09 30.95
CA THR A 519 -7.15 15.34 31.31
C THR A 519 -7.51 15.52 32.79
N TRP A 520 -6.53 15.51 33.68
CA TRP A 520 -6.76 15.82 35.10
C TRP A 520 -7.28 17.25 35.29
N ARG A 521 -6.71 18.25 34.60
CA ARG A 521 -7.21 19.63 34.63
C ARG A 521 -8.63 19.76 34.09
N ASP A 522 -8.98 19.03 33.03
CA ASP A 522 -10.35 18.99 32.50
C ASP A 522 -11.33 18.50 33.60
N ILE A 523 -10.94 17.47 34.36
CA ILE A 523 -11.73 16.92 35.48
C ILE A 523 -11.79 17.91 36.66
N GLU A 524 -10.67 18.54 37.02
CA GLU A 524 -10.60 19.56 38.07
C GLU A 524 -11.49 20.76 37.78
N TRP A 525 -11.67 21.11 36.50
CA TRP A 525 -12.60 22.14 36.03
C TRP A 525 -14.06 21.66 35.89
N GLY A 526 -14.37 20.45 36.35
CA GLY A 526 -15.73 19.91 36.43
C GLY A 526 -16.20 19.13 35.21
N ALA A 527 -15.31 18.77 34.27
CA ALA A 527 -15.69 17.84 33.21
C ALA A 527 -15.89 16.42 33.77
N ASP A 528 -16.88 15.70 33.24
CA ASP A 528 -17.04 14.28 33.52
C ASP A 528 -15.79 13.47 33.10
N VAL A 529 -15.43 12.45 33.88
CA VAL A 529 -14.19 11.67 33.67
C VAL A 529 -14.21 10.95 32.33
N SER A 530 -15.36 10.39 31.92
CA SER A 530 -15.47 9.73 30.63
C SER A 530 -15.31 10.74 29.48
N THR A 531 -15.86 11.94 29.65
CA THR A 531 -15.71 13.04 28.68
C THR A 531 -14.27 13.53 28.59
N ALA A 532 -13.58 13.68 29.72
CA ALA A 532 -12.18 14.12 29.76
C ALA A 532 -11.24 13.09 29.12
N LEU A 533 -11.42 11.80 29.41
CA LEU A 533 -10.67 10.71 28.79
C LEU A 533 -10.94 10.64 27.27
N ASN A 534 -12.19 10.75 26.83
CA ASN A 534 -12.51 10.80 25.40
C ASN A 534 -11.87 12.00 24.69
N ARG A 535 -11.81 13.17 25.33
CA ARG A 535 -11.05 14.32 24.79
C ARG A 535 -9.55 14.01 24.70
N MET A 536 -8.97 13.28 25.65
CA MET A 536 -7.58 12.81 25.59
C MET A 536 -7.31 11.92 24.38
N GLY A 537 -8.19 10.93 24.14
CA GLY A 537 -8.11 10.07 22.96
C GLY A 537 -8.13 10.89 21.67
N ARG A 538 -9.09 11.82 21.56
CA ARG A 538 -9.24 12.72 20.39
C ARG A 538 -8.02 13.62 20.15
N ARG A 539 -7.38 14.14 21.20
CA ARG A 539 -6.20 15.03 21.08
C ARG A 539 -4.94 14.27 20.66
N THR A 540 -4.80 13.02 21.10
CA THR A 540 -3.55 12.26 20.96
C THR A 540 -3.38 11.66 19.57
N SER A 541 -4.49 11.45 18.83
CA SER A 541 -4.49 10.84 17.49
C SER A 541 -3.77 9.49 17.42
N SER A 542 -3.80 8.72 18.52
CA SER A 542 -3.21 7.39 18.62
C SER A 542 -4.29 6.34 18.75
N PRO A 543 -4.33 5.33 17.85
CA PRO A 543 -5.27 4.21 17.98
C PRO A 543 -5.13 3.47 19.32
N THR A 544 -3.90 3.29 19.80
CA THR A 544 -3.63 2.59 21.07
C THR A 544 -4.15 3.38 22.28
N VAL A 545 -3.99 4.70 22.29
CA VAL A 545 -4.51 5.57 23.36
C VAL A 545 -6.04 5.62 23.32
N THR A 546 -6.63 5.76 22.14
CA THR A 546 -8.10 5.76 21.97
C THR A 546 -8.71 4.44 22.43
N ARG A 547 -8.11 3.28 22.06
CA ARG A 547 -8.52 1.95 22.56
C ARG A 547 -8.52 1.86 24.08
N ALA A 548 -7.41 2.26 24.71
CA ALA A 548 -7.28 2.25 26.16
C ALA A 548 -8.35 3.13 26.81
N VAL A 549 -8.55 4.35 26.31
CA VAL A 549 -9.60 5.27 26.77
C VAL A 549 -10.98 4.65 26.64
N THR A 550 -11.32 4.11 25.47
CA THR A 550 -12.61 3.47 25.21
C THR A 550 -12.89 2.34 26.20
N LEU A 551 -11.92 1.45 26.40
CA LEU A 551 -12.02 0.36 27.37
C LEU A 551 -12.24 0.88 28.79
N ILE A 552 -11.47 1.89 29.24
CA ILE A 552 -11.64 2.51 30.56
C ILE A 552 -13.04 3.11 30.69
N THR A 553 -13.52 3.86 29.69
CA THR A 553 -14.83 4.54 29.77
C THR A 553 -16.00 3.56 29.79
N ASN A 554 -15.93 2.46 29.04
CA ASN A 554 -16.96 1.42 29.05
C ASN A 554 -16.90 0.58 30.35
N ALA A 555 -15.70 0.27 30.84
CA ALA A 555 -15.50 -0.40 32.12
C ALA A 555 -16.16 0.36 33.27
N MET A 556 -15.93 1.68 33.36
CA MET A 556 -16.50 2.54 34.41
C MET A 556 -18.04 2.59 34.39
N ARG A 557 -18.67 2.35 33.24
CA ARG A 557 -20.14 2.31 33.14
C ARG A 557 -20.72 0.97 33.58
N ALA A 558 -19.92 -0.09 33.55
CA ALA A 558 -20.35 -1.47 33.74
C ALA A 558 -20.15 -1.99 35.16
N THR A 559 -19.05 -1.59 35.82
CA THR A 559 -18.65 -2.12 37.12
C THR A 559 -18.03 -1.05 38.01
N ASP A 560 -18.19 -1.22 39.32
CA ASP A 560 -17.50 -0.43 40.34
C ASP A 560 -16.06 -0.96 40.59
N ASP A 561 -15.75 -2.20 40.21
CA ASP A 561 -14.42 -2.81 40.29
C ASP A 561 -13.79 -2.93 38.90
N ILE A 562 -13.09 -1.87 38.48
CA ILE A 562 -12.46 -1.79 37.15
C ILE A 562 -11.03 -2.34 37.12
N ALA A 563 -10.40 -2.60 38.26
CA ALA A 563 -9.00 -3.01 38.34
C ALA A 563 -8.69 -4.27 37.51
N PRO A 564 -9.52 -5.35 37.52
CA PRO A 564 -9.30 -6.51 36.67
C PRO A 564 -9.32 -6.19 35.17
N ILE A 565 -10.18 -5.26 34.74
CA ILE A 565 -10.27 -4.83 33.33
C ILE A 565 -9.01 -4.05 32.95
N LEU A 566 -8.60 -3.10 33.79
CA LEU A 566 -7.38 -2.32 33.56
C LEU A 566 -6.13 -3.20 33.51
N ARG A 567 -6.08 -4.28 34.30
CA ARG A 567 -5.00 -5.26 34.27
C ARG A 567 -4.95 -6.02 32.95
N ILE A 568 -6.07 -6.53 32.46
CA ILE A 568 -6.15 -7.19 31.14
C ILE A 568 -5.69 -6.23 30.03
N ALA A 569 -6.13 -4.98 30.09
CA ALA A 569 -5.71 -3.94 29.14
C ALA A 569 -4.20 -3.64 29.20
N ALA A 570 -3.63 -3.61 30.41
CA ALA A 570 -2.21 -3.40 30.63
C ALA A 570 -1.39 -4.58 30.07
N ASP A 571 -1.82 -5.81 30.34
CA ASP A 571 -1.19 -7.03 29.85
C ASP A 571 -1.22 -7.09 28.31
N GLU A 572 -2.35 -6.80 27.68
CA GLU A 572 -2.49 -6.68 26.22
C GLU A 572 -1.58 -5.59 25.64
N ALA A 573 -1.53 -4.41 26.29
CA ALA A 573 -0.69 -3.32 25.83
C ALA A 573 0.81 -3.67 26.00
N GLN A 574 1.17 -4.42 27.04
CA GLN A 574 2.53 -4.86 27.31
C GLN A 574 2.98 -5.97 26.34
N SER A 575 2.12 -6.94 26.04
CA SER A 575 2.39 -7.97 25.02
C SER A 575 2.57 -7.32 23.64
N SER A 576 1.70 -6.39 23.26
CA SER A 576 1.84 -5.62 22.01
C SER A 576 3.13 -4.82 21.97
N ARG A 577 3.53 -4.16 23.07
CA ARG A 577 4.80 -3.42 23.17
C ARG A 577 6.00 -4.35 23.03
N ARG A 578 5.96 -5.53 23.64
CA ARG A 578 7.01 -6.56 23.55
C ARG A 578 7.17 -7.05 22.11
N LEU A 579 6.08 -7.48 21.48
CA LEU A 579 6.07 -7.94 20.09
C LEU A 579 6.61 -6.88 19.13
N ARG A 580 6.23 -5.61 19.29
CA ARG A 580 6.77 -4.51 18.46
C ARG A 580 8.28 -4.32 18.66
N ARG A 581 8.79 -4.52 19.87
CA ARG A 581 10.23 -4.38 20.19
C ARG A 581 11.03 -5.53 19.61
N GLU A 582 10.53 -6.75 19.70
CA GLU A 582 11.12 -7.95 19.08
C GLU A 582 11.17 -7.77 17.57
N ARG A 583 10.02 -7.43 16.94
CA ARG A 583 9.94 -7.10 15.50
C ARG A 583 10.98 -6.06 15.08
N ARG A 584 11.05 -4.93 15.80
CA ARG A 584 12.01 -3.85 15.49
C ARG A 584 13.47 -4.34 15.56
N THR A 585 13.79 -5.19 16.53
CA THR A 585 15.16 -5.68 16.73
C THR A 585 15.59 -6.56 15.56
N GLU A 586 14.71 -7.45 15.12
CA GLU A 586 14.97 -8.29 13.95
C GLU A 586 15.03 -7.46 12.66
N MET A 587 14.10 -6.51 12.49
CA MET A 587 14.07 -5.61 11.31
C MET A 587 15.31 -4.73 11.19
N ILE A 588 15.92 -4.31 12.29
CA ILE A 588 17.19 -3.55 12.26
C ILE A 588 18.30 -4.37 11.60
N THR A 589 18.34 -5.69 11.84
CA THR A 589 19.35 -6.58 11.24
C THR A 589 19.17 -6.63 9.72
N TYR A 590 17.94 -6.76 9.22
CA TYR A 590 17.69 -6.79 7.77
C TYR A 590 17.95 -5.45 7.09
N LEU A 591 17.60 -4.35 7.75
CA LEU A 591 17.96 -3.01 7.29
C LEU A 591 19.48 -2.87 7.16
N MET A 592 20.25 -3.35 8.13
CA MET A 592 21.72 -3.33 8.07
C MET A 592 22.26 -4.10 6.87
N VAL A 593 21.70 -5.29 6.56
CA VAL A 593 22.09 -6.08 5.38
C VAL A 593 21.85 -5.29 4.09
N ILE A 594 20.69 -4.64 3.95
CA ILE A 594 20.35 -3.82 2.77
C ILE A 594 21.31 -2.62 2.62
N TYR A 595 21.66 -1.97 3.73
CA TYR A 595 22.63 -0.87 3.71
C TYR A 595 24.01 -1.36 3.28
N ILE A 596 24.49 -2.46 3.84
CA ILE A 596 25.80 -3.05 3.47
C ILE A 596 25.82 -3.43 2.00
N SER A 597 24.77 -4.08 1.48
CA SER A 597 24.72 -4.49 0.08
C SER A 597 24.73 -3.28 -0.87
N PHE A 598 24.04 -2.20 -0.52
CA PHE A 598 24.12 -0.94 -1.26
C PHE A 598 25.52 -0.33 -1.22
N PHE A 599 26.20 -0.32 -0.07
CA PHE A 599 27.57 0.19 0.02
C PHE A 599 28.57 -0.66 -0.78
N VAL A 600 28.40 -1.99 -0.79
CA VAL A 600 29.20 -2.89 -1.64
C VAL A 600 28.95 -2.61 -3.12
N PHE A 601 27.69 -2.43 -3.51
CA PHE A 601 27.30 -2.04 -4.87
C PHE A 601 27.96 -0.72 -5.29
N LEU A 602 27.82 0.32 -4.45
CA LEU A 602 28.43 1.63 -4.64
C LEU A 602 29.95 1.54 -4.75
N GLY A 603 30.59 0.76 -3.86
CA GLY A 603 32.04 0.56 -3.85
C GLY A 603 32.56 -0.12 -5.11
N ILE A 604 31.85 -1.12 -5.64
CA ILE A 604 32.23 -1.81 -6.88
C ILE A 604 32.05 -0.89 -8.10
N ILE A 605 30.94 -0.16 -8.19
CA ILE A 605 30.75 0.82 -9.28
C ILE A 605 31.80 1.92 -9.22
N ALA A 606 32.10 2.43 -8.03
CA ALA A 606 33.17 3.40 -7.84
C ALA A 606 34.52 2.85 -8.29
N ALA A 607 34.84 1.61 -7.92
CA ALA A 607 36.05 0.95 -8.38
C ALA A 607 36.09 0.81 -9.91
N LEU A 608 34.99 0.42 -10.56
CA LEU A 608 34.92 0.34 -12.02
C LEU A 608 35.13 1.71 -12.68
N SER A 609 34.49 2.76 -12.15
CA SER A 609 34.60 4.11 -12.70
C SER A 609 36.02 4.67 -12.59
N VAL A 610 36.67 4.50 -11.42
CA VAL A 610 38.02 5.04 -11.18
C VAL A 610 39.13 4.21 -11.82
N SER A 611 38.99 2.87 -11.85
CA SER A 611 40.07 1.98 -12.33
C SER A 611 39.92 1.56 -13.79
N SER A 612 38.70 1.22 -14.22
CA SER A 612 38.49 0.57 -15.51
C SER A 612 38.31 1.58 -16.63
N LEU A 613 37.62 2.70 -16.41
CA LEU A 613 37.41 3.71 -17.48
C LEU A 613 38.70 4.45 -17.88
N PRO A 614 39.54 4.96 -16.95
CA PRO A 614 40.77 5.65 -17.34
C PRO A 614 41.77 4.72 -18.06
N ALA A 615 41.75 3.42 -17.76
CA ALA A 615 42.56 2.43 -18.47
C ALA A 615 42.18 2.32 -19.96
N ILE A 616 40.91 2.55 -20.30
CA ILE A 616 40.41 2.58 -21.68
C ILE A 616 40.89 3.84 -22.39
N GLU A 617 40.69 5.01 -21.76
CA GLU A 617 41.09 6.31 -22.30
C GLU A 617 42.60 6.33 -22.58
N ALA A 618 43.40 5.76 -21.67
CA ALA A 618 44.85 5.60 -21.85
C ALA A 618 45.21 4.64 -23.00
N THR A 619 44.40 3.63 -23.30
CA THR A 619 44.65 2.68 -24.39
C THR A 619 44.21 3.23 -25.74
N GLN A 620 43.10 3.98 -25.78
CA GLN A 620 42.60 4.69 -26.97
C GLN A 620 43.59 5.76 -27.47
N THR A 621 44.20 6.51 -26.54
CA THR A 621 45.22 7.52 -26.85
C THR A 621 46.51 6.92 -27.43
N VAL A 622 46.91 5.72 -27.00
CA VAL A 622 48.06 4.98 -27.57
C VAL A 622 47.75 4.40 -28.96
N GLY A 623 46.52 3.92 -29.18
CA GLY A 623 46.06 3.38 -30.46
C GLY A 623 45.93 4.44 -31.57
N GLN A 624 45.58 5.68 -31.24
CA GLN A 624 45.60 6.81 -32.18
C GLN A 624 47.02 7.33 -32.49
N GLY A 625 48.00 7.09 -31.61
CA GLY A 625 49.40 7.49 -31.82
C GLY A 625 50.18 6.63 -32.81
N SER A 626 49.61 5.53 -33.30
CA SER A 626 50.28 4.55 -34.17
C SER A 626 49.63 4.38 -35.55
N THR A 627 48.67 5.23 -35.91
CA THR A 627 47.99 5.17 -37.22
C THR A 627 48.84 5.60 -38.42
N ASP A 628 50.09 6.04 -38.21
CA ASP A 628 51.01 6.44 -39.30
C ASP A 628 52.08 5.38 -39.65
N ALA A 629 52.02 4.18 -39.07
CA ALA A 629 52.94 3.10 -39.44
C ALA A 629 52.24 1.74 -39.52
N ILE A 630 52.10 1.26 -40.76
CA ILE A 630 51.72 -0.10 -41.19
C ILE A 630 50.21 -0.28 -41.46
N SER A 631 49.79 0.18 -42.64
CA SER A 631 48.59 -0.31 -43.31
C SER A 631 48.76 -1.79 -43.67
N GLY A 632 47.98 -2.69 -43.04
CA GLY A 632 47.86 -4.07 -43.54
C GLY A 632 47.41 -5.14 -42.56
N THR A 633 47.44 -4.91 -41.25
CA THR A 633 46.93 -5.90 -40.28
C THR A 633 45.64 -5.42 -39.65
N THR A 634 44.50 -5.90 -40.16
CA THR A 634 43.21 -5.94 -39.44
C THR A 634 43.34 -6.85 -38.22
N GLY A 635 43.98 -6.34 -37.18
CA GLY A 635 44.07 -6.98 -35.87
C GLY A 635 42.81 -6.72 -35.06
N VAL A 636 42.49 -7.68 -34.18
CA VAL A 636 41.41 -7.69 -33.17
C VAL A 636 41.26 -6.38 -32.37
N PHE A 637 42.27 -5.50 -32.39
CA PHE A 637 42.31 -4.22 -31.67
C PHE A 637 41.71 -3.02 -32.43
N SER A 638 41.33 -3.15 -33.72
CA SER A 638 40.74 -2.05 -34.49
C SER A 638 39.33 -1.63 -34.02
N GLY A 639 38.64 -2.47 -33.23
CA GLY A 639 37.31 -2.16 -32.65
C GLY A 639 37.35 -1.48 -31.27
N ILE A 640 38.54 -1.24 -30.71
CA ILE A 640 38.69 -0.69 -29.34
C ILE A 640 38.71 0.86 -29.33
N GLY A 641 38.86 1.49 -30.50
CA GLY A 641 39.10 2.93 -30.61
C GLY A 641 37.90 3.87 -30.41
N ASP A 642 36.67 3.35 -30.29
CA ASP A 642 35.44 4.17 -30.26
C ASP A 642 34.48 3.71 -29.15
N VAL A 643 34.97 3.71 -27.91
CA VAL A 643 34.14 3.43 -26.72
C VAL A 643 33.87 4.76 -26.01
N ASP A 644 32.59 5.14 -25.92
CA ASP A 644 32.11 6.35 -25.24
C ASP A 644 32.17 6.18 -23.72
N THR A 645 33.31 6.58 -23.12
CA THR A 645 33.54 6.43 -21.67
C THR A 645 32.64 7.33 -20.83
N ASP A 646 32.21 8.47 -21.35
CA ASP A 646 31.31 9.41 -20.66
C ASP A 646 29.90 8.82 -20.53
N ALA A 647 29.41 8.13 -21.56
CA ALA A 647 28.14 7.42 -21.47
C ALA A 647 28.16 6.28 -20.42
N TYR A 648 29.29 5.61 -20.21
CA TYR A 648 29.43 4.63 -19.11
C TYR A 648 29.46 5.30 -17.73
N ARG A 649 30.16 6.44 -17.57
CA ARG A 649 30.15 7.22 -16.30
C ARG A 649 28.73 7.66 -15.93
N LEU A 650 27.99 8.21 -16.89
CA LEU A 650 26.61 8.64 -16.69
C LEU A 650 25.71 7.45 -16.32
N LEU A 651 25.87 6.30 -17.00
CA LEU A 651 25.10 5.09 -16.68
C LEU A 651 25.40 4.57 -15.27
N PHE A 652 26.64 4.58 -14.84
CA PHE A 652 27.02 4.18 -13.49
C PHE A 652 26.39 5.11 -12.43
N PHE A 653 26.39 6.42 -12.68
CA PHE A 653 25.69 7.37 -11.83
C PHE A 653 24.19 7.07 -11.74
N HIS A 654 23.51 6.92 -12.89
CA HIS A 654 22.08 6.63 -12.92
C HIS A 654 21.73 5.30 -12.29
N THR A 655 22.51 4.25 -12.55
CA THR A 655 22.29 2.94 -11.93
C THR A 655 22.39 3.06 -10.41
N THR A 656 23.39 3.78 -9.91
CA THR A 656 23.59 3.98 -8.46
C THR A 656 22.46 4.81 -7.85
N ALA A 657 22.03 5.89 -8.51
CA ALA A 657 20.94 6.74 -8.05
C ALA A 657 19.60 5.98 -8.01
N ILE A 658 19.28 5.25 -9.08
CA ILE A 658 18.09 4.38 -9.15
C ILE A 658 18.15 3.33 -8.04
N GLN A 659 19.29 2.64 -7.91
CA GLN A 659 19.47 1.61 -6.88
C GLN A 659 19.37 2.18 -5.46
N ALA A 660 19.83 3.42 -5.23
CA ALA A 660 19.71 4.09 -3.94
C ALA A 660 18.25 4.36 -3.56
N VAL A 661 17.46 4.87 -4.51
CA VAL A 661 16.01 5.09 -4.30
C VAL A 661 15.30 3.76 -4.09
N CYS A 662 15.50 2.78 -4.97
CA CYS A 662 14.87 1.47 -4.87
C CYS A 662 15.25 0.73 -3.58
N SER A 663 16.54 0.67 -3.23
CA SER A 663 17.02 0.06 -1.98
C SER A 663 16.48 0.78 -0.75
N GLY A 664 16.40 2.11 -0.78
CA GLY A 664 15.86 2.89 0.33
C GLY A 664 14.37 2.65 0.55
N LEU A 665 13.59 2.61 -0.53
CA LEU A 665 12.17 2.29 -0.47
C LEU A 665 11.93 0.87 0.07
N ILE A 666 12.68 -0.12 -0.42
CA ILE A 666 12.61 -1.51 0.04
C ILE A 666 13.06 -1.65 1.49
N ALA A 667 14.11 -0.93 1.91
CA ALA A 667 14.56 -0.91 3.30
C ALA A 667 13.48 -0.39 4.27
N GLY A 668 12.69 0.60 3.86
CA GLY A 668 11.55 1.08 4.65
C GLY A 668 10.39 0.09 4.70
N GLN A 669 10.03 -0.49 3.55
CA GLN A 669 8.96 -1.48 3.47
C GLN A 669 9.27 -2.71 4.32
N LEU A 670 10.48 -3.28 4.19
CA LEU A 670 10.91 -4.44 4.98
C LEU A 670 11.17 -4.07 6.44
N GLY A 671 11.82 -2.93 6.72
CA GLY A 671 12.25 -2.60 8.08
C GLY A 671 11.17 -2.00 8.98
N GLU A 672 10.22 -1.26 8.41
CA GLU A 672 9.23 -0.50 9.19
C GLU A 672 7.77 -0.73 8.78
N GLY A 673 7.52 -1.46 7.69
CA GLY A 673 6.19 -1.89 7.24
C GLY A 673 5.51 -0.97 6.23
N SER A 674 6.12 0.17 5.85
CA SER A 674 5.51 1.06 4.87
C SER A 674 6.50 1.70 3.90
N LEU A 675 6.02 1.98 2.69
CA LEU A 675 6.81 2.68 1.67
C LEU A 675 7.17 4.11 2.11
N SER A 676 6.30 4.76 2.88
CA SER A 676 6.56 6.08 3.46
C SER A 676 7.78 6.08 4.39
N ASP A 677 8.03 4.96 5.07
CA ASP A 677 9.22 4.80 5.91
C ASP A 677 10.50 4.70 5.09
N GLY A 678 10.37 4.26 3.85
CA GLY A 678 11.48 4.16 2.89
C GLY A 678 12.02 5.50 2.47
N ALA A 679 11.25 6.59 2.57
CA ALA A 679 11.67 7.91 2.13
C ALA A 679 12.94 8.40 2.84
N LYS A 680 13.11 8.11 4.14
CA LYS A 680 14.33 8.49 4.87
C LYS A 680 15.55 7.70 4.41
N HIS A 681 15.37 6.41 4.13
CA HIS A 681 16.44 5.54 3.67
C HIS A 681 16.82 5.90 2.24
N ALA A 682 15.85 6.14 1.36
CA ALA A 682 16.07 6.61 0.00
C ALA A 682 16.79 7.96 -0.02
N ALA A 683 16.38 8.92 0.83
CA ALA A 683 17.07 10.20 0.95
C ALA A 683 18.55 10.05 1.39
N ILE A 684 18.81 9.21 2.40
CA ILE A 684 20.19 8.97 2.90
C ILE A 684 21.04 8.29 1.83
N LEU A 685 20.56 7.20 1.23
CA LEU A 685 21.32 6.44 0.23
C LEU A 685 21.54 7.27 -1.04
N LEU A 686 20.54 8.04 -1.49
CA LEU A 686 20.66 8.90 -2.67
C LEU A 686 21.63 10.06 -2.42
N LEU A 687 21.63 10.63 -1.21
CA LEU A 687 22.60 11.64 -0.82
C LEU A 687 24.03 11.09 -0.83
N VAL A 688 24.22 9.87 -0.30
CA VAL A 688 25.52 9.18 -0.36
C VAL A 688 25.94 8.92 -1.80
N ALA A 689 25.05 8.38 -2.64
CA ALA A 689 25.32 8.16 -4.06
C ALA A 689 25.76 9.43 -4.78
N TYR A 690 25.03 10.53 -4.56
CA TYR A 690 25.34 11.84 -5.14
C TYR A 690 26.67 12.40 -4.61
N ALA A 691 26.96 12.27 -3.32
CA ALA A 691 28.24 12.68 -2.76
C ALA A 691 29.41 11.89 -3.36
N THR A 692 29.22 10.57 -3.57
CA THR A 692 30.23 9.71 -4.17
C THR A 692 30.47 10.04 -5.65
N SER A 693 29.42 10.36 -6.42
CA SER A 693 29.58 10.79 -7.82
C SER A 693 30.20 12.17 -8.02
N LEU A 694 30.28 12.99 -6.97
CA LEU A 694 31.04 14.25 -7.01
C LEU A 694 32.54 14.04 -6.79
N VAL A 695 32.92 12.91 -6.19
CA VAL A 695 34.32 12.58 -5.84
C VAL A 695 35.00 11.75 -6.94
N ILE A 696 34.22 10.89 -7.60
CA ILE A 696 34.64 10.02 -8.72
C ILE A 696 34.43 10.76 -10.02
#